data_AF-A0A7J0FR45-F1
#
_entry.id   AF-A0A7J0FR45-F1
#
_cell.length_a   1.000
_cell.length_b   1.000
_cell.length_c   1.000
_cell.angle_alpha   90.00
_cell.angle_beta   90.00
_cell.angle_gamma   90.00
#
_symmetry.space_group_name_H-M   'P 1'
#
loop_
_entity.id
_entity.type
_entity.pdbx_description
1 polymer ?
#
loop_
_entity_poly.entity_id
_entity_poly.type
_entity_poly.pdbx_seq_one_letter_code
_entity_poly.pdbx_strand_id
1 'polypeptide(L)'
;MDLKSINASPVLTDPAPIDNPRLGIRSSLSPYSQSGPSFSSGMLKIPRKKPGKLDDVRSNGWLDAMISSSPPRKKLLKDFNVEVASDDFDFAFHSWMLKYPSAINSFEKIINRAKNKKIVMFLDYDGTLSPIVDDPDRAFMSDEMRSAVSNVAKHFPTAIISGRSRDKVYELVGLTELYYAGSHGMDIMSPVRDKVSADPSNCTKPTDKQGKEVNLFQPAREFLPMINEVFITLVENTKGIKGAKVENHKFCASVHYRNVDEKNWPTIAQCVHDILKDYPRLRLTHGRKVLEVRPVINWNKGKAVEFLLESLGLNNNDDVLPIYIGDDKTDEDAFKVLRVGNRGYGILVSPAPKETKAFFSLKDPSEYNPEVTVWGTIVWGHSVSKNLIHWRHLPIALTSDKWYEINGVWTGSATILPDGQIMMLYTGSTNETMQVQNLAYPDDPSDPLLTDWVKYSGNPVLVPPPGINIHDFRDPTTAWITPEGKWRFMIGSQVNETGISLVYDTLDFKNFELLSGLLHSVLGTGMWECVDFYPVSQTEESGLDTSANGNEVKHVVKASLDDDRNDYYALGTYDEATAKWAPDDRNIDVGIGLRYDYGKFYASKSFFDEKKSRRVLWGWIPETDGEHLDIKKGWSSLQSIPRTVLLDKKTRSNIVQWPVEELDSLRLDSWEFHNVAMEPGSVLALDVGSTSQLDITAEFEIDEEILGTLKDCDEGYHCVTSGGAAQRGALGPFGLLVLADESLSEQTPVYFYVAKGTDGSLKSFFCADESRSSEANDVLKPIYGSTVTVLEGEKLTMRVLVDHSVLESFAQGGRTCITSRVYPTKAIDEETKLFLFNNATEAKNTASLKIWQMDSAYIHSPNEVKV
;
A
#
# COMPACT_ATOMS: atom_id res chain seq x y z
N MET A 1 -46.68 -57.82 -8.06
CA MET A 1 -47.54 -58.73 -7.28
C MET A 1 -48.02 -57.97 -6.05
N ASP A 2 -49.26 -58.26 -5.68
CA ASP A 2 -50.19 -57.49 -4.85
C ASP A 2 -50.08 -57.69 -3.33
N LEU A 3 -50.84 -56.83 -2.62
CA LEU A 3 -51.48 -56.91 -1.27
C LEU A 3 -50.72 -56.23 -0.10
N LYS A 4 -51.21 -55.12 0.49
CA LYS A 4 -52.37 -54.91 1.42
C LYS A 4 -52.23 -55.75 2.71
N SER A 5 -52.52 -55.35 3.97
CA SER A 5 -53.17 -54.23 4.69
C SER A 5 -53.17 -54.63 6.21
N ILE A 6 -53.26 -53.79 7.26
CA ILE A 6 -54.50 -53.33 7.96
C ILE A 6 -54.16 -52.53 9.27
N ASN A 7 -54.77 -51.34 9.38
CA ASN A 7 -55.49 -50.61 10.47
C ASN A 7 -55.13 -50.67 11.97
N ALA A 8 -55.20 -49.49 12.61
CA ALA A 8 -56.30 -49.10 13.54
C ALA A 8 -56.41 -47.56 13.72
N SER A 9 -57.65 -47.02 13.75
CA SER A 9 -58.04 -45.63 14.12
C SER A 9 -59.15 -45.70 15.20
N PRO A 10 -59.56 -44.58 15.87
CA PRO A 10 -60.63 -43.71 15.31
C PRO A 10 -60.54 -42.18 15.73
N VAL A 11 -60.90 -41.20 14.85
CA VAL A 11 -62.15 -40.36 14.84
C VAL A 11 -62.05 -39.09 15.74
N LEU A 12 -62.43 -37.82 15.41
CA LEU A 12 -63.25 -37.14 14.39
C LEU A 12 -62.92 -35.61 14.32
N THR A 13 -63.51 -34.93 13.35
CA THR A 13 -63.18 -33.65 12.66
C THR A 13 -63.92 -32.37 13.10
N ASP A 14 -63.29 -31.20 12.86
CA ASP A 14 -63.73 -29.84 12.39
C ASP A 14 -65.22 -29.51 12.14
N PRO A 15 -65.68 -28.22 12.22
CA PRO A 15 -65.41 -27.21 11.16
C PRO A 15 -65.41 -25.68 11.53
N ALA A 16 -64.96 -24.84 10.60
CA ALA A 16 -65.12 -23.35 10.52
C ALA A 16 -66.53 -22.94 9.98
N PRO A 17 -66.89 -21.67 9.56
CA PRO A 17 -66.35 -20.29 9.70
C PRO A 17 -67.45 -19.19 10.00
N ILE A 18 -67.15 -17.88 9.81
CA ILE A 18 -68.01 -16.74 9.30
C ILE A 18 -68.33 -15.50 10.22
N ASP A 19 -68.11 -14.31 9.61
CA ASP A 19 -68.73 -12.95 9.75
C ASP A 19 -68.37 -11.87 10.82
N ASN A 20 -68.02 -10.67 10.31
CA ASN A 20 -68.17 -9.32 10.87
C ASN A 20 -69.66 -8.88 10.75
N PRO A 21 -70.28 -7.97 11.58
CA PRO A 21 -69.96 -6.52 11.55
C PRO A 21 -70.40 -5.59 12.75
N ARG A 22 -69.94 -4.32 12.71
CA ARG A 22 -70.63 -3.02 13.06
C ARG A 22 -70.91 -2.52 14.52
N LEU A 23 -70.34 -1.32 14.79
CA LEU A 23 -70.93 -0.01 15.17
C LEU A 23 -71.48 0.34 16.58
N GLY A 24 -71.03 1.51 17.07
CA GLY A 24 -71.77 2.52 17.88
C GLY A 24 -70.85 3.31 18.84
N ILE A 25 -70.86 4.64 19.02
CA ILE A 25 -71.69 5.80 18.63
C ILE A 25 -70.83 7.09 18.70
N ARG A 26 -71.24 8.13 17.95
CA ARG A 26 -70.66 9.48 17.79
C ARG A 26 -71.45 10.58 18.55
N SER A 27 -70.71 11.63 18.99
CA SER A 27 -70.95 13.11 18.85
C SER A 27 -72.09 13.91 19.51
N SER A 28 -71.71 15.09 20.06
CA SER A 28 -72.31 16.45 19.85
C SER A 28 -71.36 17.54 20.46
N LEU A 29 -70.70 18.47 19.72
CA LEU A 29 -71.10 19.76 19.07
C LEU A 29 -71.61 20.83 20.06
N SER A 30 -71.21 22.12 20.11
CA SER A 30 -70.76 23.18 19.13
C SER A 30 -70.41 24.49 19.93
N PRO A 31 -70.16 25.72 19.37
CA PRO A 31 -69.54 26.18 18.11
C PRO A 31 -68.59 27.44 18.17
N TYR A 32 -67.78 27.62 17.11
CA TYR A 32 -67.20 28.82 16.42
C TYR A 32 -66.97 30.23 17.06
N SER A 33 -65.78 30.82 16.80
CA SER A 33 -65.59 32.05 15.97
C SER A 33 -64.10 32.33 15.62
N GLN A 34 -63.84 33.23 14.67
CA GLN A 34 -62.64 33.38 13.80
C GLN A 34 -61.51 34.32 14.29
N SER A 35 -60.36 34.24 13.57
CA SER A 35 -59.35 35.28 13.20
C SER A 35 -57.93 35.18 13.82
N GLY A 36 -56.88 35.21 12.96
CA GLY A 36 -55.46 35.45 13.33
C GLY A 36 -55.08 36.93 13.21
N PRO A 37 -53.78 37.35 13.10
CA PRO A 37 -52.49 36.66 13.27
C PRO A 37 -51.47 37.42 14.19
N SER A 38 -50.21 36.93 14.24
CA SER A 38 -48.92 37.66 14.44
C SER A 38 -48.17 37.70 15.79
N PHE A 39 -46.84 37.81 15.63
CA PHE A 39 -45.66 37.61 16.50
C PHE A 39 -45.45 38.60 17.68
N SER A 40 -44.71 38.19 18.73
CA SER A 40 -43.35 38.73 19.08
C SER A 40 -42.93 38.57 20.56
N SER A 41 -41.59 38.55 20.76
CA SER A 41 -40.81 39.17 21.86
C SER A 41 -40.52 38.42 23.19
N GLY A 42 -39.21 38.35 23.52
CA GLY A 42 -38.70 38.16 24.90
C GLY A 42 -37.30 37.52 24.99
N MET A 43 -36.23 38.14 24.47
CA MET A 43 -35.23 38.96 25.20
C MET A 43 -34.36 38.25 26.28
N LEU A 44 -33.06 38.12 26.02
CA LEU A 44 -32.00 37.81 27.01
C LEU A 44 -30.93 38.93 27.00
N LYS A 45 -30.42 39.24 28.20
CA LYS A 45 -29.76 40.50 28.60
C LYS A 45 -28.28 40.62 28.21
N ILE A 46 -27.87 41.86 27.93
CA ILE A 46 -26.50 42.36 27.76
C ILE A 46 -25.93 42.86 29.10
N PRO A 47 -24.62 42.69 29.41
CA PRO A 47 -23.91 43.55 30.35
C PRO A 47 -23.06 44.63 29.64
N ARG A 48 -23.12 45.85 30.17
CA ARG A 48 -22.46 47.09 29.70
C ARG A 48 -20.93 47.10 29.96
N LYS A 49 -20.20 47.71 29.03
CA LYS A 49 -18.80 48.18 29.13
C LYS A 49 -18.61 49.29 30.18
N LYS A 50 -17.40 49.35 30.79
CA LYS A 50 -16.75 50.58 31.30
C LYS A 50 -15.77 51.12 30.22
N PRO A 51 -15.50 52.44 30.15
CA PRO A 51 -14.68 53.06 29.09
C PRO A 51 -13.22 53.27 29.50
N GLY A 52 -12.30 53.20 28.53
CA GLY A 52 -10.92 53.69 28.67
C GLY A 52 -9.95 53.12 27.62
N LYS A 53 -9.31 54.02 26.86
CA LYS A 53 -8.27 53.85 25.81
C LYS A 53 -8.71 53.27 24.46
N LEU A 54 -9.05 54.19 23.54
CA LEU A 54 -8.80 54.01 22.11
C LEU A 54 -7.29 53.86 21.91
N ASP A 55 -6.83 52.72 21.36
CA ASP A 55 -5.77 52.64 20.33
C ASP A 55 -5.46 51.20 19.86
N ASP A 56 -5.98 50.14 20.49
CA ASP A 56 -5.59 48.74 20.14
C ASP A 56 -6.52 47.97 19.17
N VAL A 57 -7.46 48.62 18.47
CA VAL A 57 -8.48 47.90 17.66
C VAL A 57 -8.08 47.68 16.18
N ARG A 58 -6.86 48.05 15.76
CA ARG A 58 -6.36 47.77 14.39
C ARG A 58 -5.39 46.58 14.28
N SER A 59 -4.81 46.11 15.38
CA SER A 59 -3.70 45.14 15.41
C SER A 59 -4.14 43.66 15.41
N ASN A 60 -5.35 43.33 15.90
CA ASN A 60 -5.76 41.91 16.04
C ASN A 60 -6.17 41.22 14.72
N GLY A 61 -6.65 41.96 13.72
CA GLY A 61 -7.22 41.35 12.50
C GLY A 61 -6.20 40.63 11.60
N TRP A 62 -4.92 41.02 11.61
CA TRP A 62 -3.89 40.38 10.78
C TRP A 62 -3.16 39.25 11.46
N LEU A 63 -3.01 39.31 12.79
CA LEU A 63 -2.47 38.19 13.56
C LEU A 63 -3.40 36.99 13.45
N ASP A 64 -4.72 37.22 13.53
CA ASP A 64 -5.74 36.19 13.30
C ASP A 64 -5.67 35.62 11.87
N ALA A 65 -5.35 36.44 10.86
CA ALA A 65 -5.14 35.99 9.48
C ALA A 65 -3.84 35.16 9.32
N MET A 66 -2.77 35.49 10.04
CA MET A 66 -1.52 34.72 10.06
C MET A 66 -1.65 33.40 10.81
N ILE A 67 -2.44 33.39 11.90
CA ILE A 67 -2.75 32.19 12.68
C ILE A 67 -3.67 31.25 11.88
N SER A 68 -4.71 31.79 11.23
CA SER A 68 -5.63 30.98 10.41
C SER A 68 -5.04 30.45 9.10
N SER A 69 -3.98 31.06 8.58
CA SER A 69 -3.20 30.56 7.44
C SER A 69 -2.09 29.58 7.82
N SER A 70 -1.96 29.25 9.11
CA SER A 70 -1.04 28.24 9.64
C SER A 70 -1.78 26.90 9.83
N PRO A 71 -1.18 25.74 9.48
CA PRO A 71 -1.78 24.44 9.76
C PRO A 71 -1.97 24.24 11.27
N PRO A 72 -3.00 23.48 11.72
CA PRO A 72 -3.13 23.13 13.13
C PRO A 72 -1.87 22.40 13.60
N ARG A 73 -1.30 22.82 14.74
CA ARG A 73 -0.17 22.12 15.38
C ARG A 73 -0.56 20.66 15.57
N LYS A 74 0.17 19.72 14.95
CA LYS A 74 0.38 18.39 15.56
C LYS A 74 1.15 18.66 16.85
N LYS A 75 0.43 18.90 17.95
CA LYS A 75 1.01 18.79 19.28
C LYS A 75 1.44 17.33 19.43
N LEU A 76 2.73 17.08 19.53
CA LEU A 76 3.21 15.88 20.21
C LEU A 76 2.67 15.95 21.65
N LEU A 77 1.54 15.31 21.89
CA LEU A 77 1.13 14.93 23.23
C LEU A 77 1.84 13.62 23.53
N LYS A 78 2.94 13.73 24.29
CA LYS A 78 3.31 12.67 25.22
C LYS A 78 2.13 12.52 26.16
N ASP A 79 1.33 11.49 25.96
CA ASP A 79 0.84 10.58 26.99
C ASP A 79 -0.04 9.52 26.31
N PHE A 80 0.16 8.27 26.72
CA PHE A 80 -0.52 7.08 26.22
C PHE A 80 -2.05 7.21 26.32
N ASN A 81 -2.75 7.18 25.19
CA ASN A 81 -4.02 6.47 24.99
C ASN A 81 -4.43 6.52 23.51
N VAL A 82 -4.95 5.39 23.03
CA VAL A 82 -5.49 5.14 21.69
C VAL A 82 -6.62 6.13 21.38
N GLU A 83 -6.49 6.96 20.35
CA GLU A 83 -7.57 7.85 19.88
C GLU A 83 -8.24 7.31 18.61
N VAL A 84 -9.49 6.90 18.81
CA VAL A 84 -10.54 6.69 17.82
C VAL A 84 -10.95 8.06 17.26
N ALA A 85 -10.47 8.42 16.07
CA ALA A 85 -10.83 9.68 15.40
C ALA A 85 -10.91 9.57 13.85
N SER A 86 -11.02 8.36 13.29
CA SER A 86 -11.07 8.13 11.83
C SER A 86 -12.44 8.43 11.20
N ASP A 87 -13.53 8.08 11.88
CA ASP A 87 -14.84 7.93 11.21
C ASP A 87 -15.47 9.26 10.74
N ASP A 88 -15.24 10.37 11.47
CA ASP A 88 -15.79 11.69 11.12
C ASP A 88 -15.05 12.34 9.94
N PHE A 89 -13.75 12.07 9.79
CA PHE A 89 -12.95 12.62 8.68
C PHE A 89 -13.32 11.94 7.36
N ASP A 90 -13.46 10.61 7.37
CA ASP A 90 -13.81 9.82 6.19
C ASP A 90 -15.22 10.15 5.69
N PHE A 91 -16.19 10.36 6.61
CA PHE A 91 -17.55 10.77 6.22
C PHE A 91 -17.57 12.16 5.56
N ALA A 92 -16.83 13.14 6.11
CA ALA A 92 -16.74 14.48 5.55
C ALA A 92 -16.03 14.48 4.18
N PHE A 93 -15.00 13.65 4.02
CA PHE A 93 -14.27 13.48 2.77
C PHE A 93 -15.14 12.82 1.68
N HIS A 94 -15.88 11.76 2.02
CA HIS A 94 -16.82 11.12 1.09
C HIS A 94 -17.93 12.06 0.63
N SER A 95 -18.55 12.81 1.55
CA SER A 95 -19.56 13.83 1.22
C SER A 95 -19.00 14.92 0.28
N TRP A 96 -17.74 15.30 0.49
CA TRP A 96 -17.04 16.25 -0.37
C TRP A 96 -16.75 15.69 -1.77
N MET A 97 -16.31 14.43 -1.87
CA MET A 97 -16.09 13.75 -3.16
C MET A 97 -17.38 13.55 -3.95
N LEU A 98 -18.54 13.38 -3.30
CA LEU A 98 -19.83 13.37 -4.00
C LEU A 98 -20.14 14.72 -4.67
N LYS A 99 -19.71 15.83 -4.06
CA LYS A 99 -19.88 17.19 -4.60
C LYS A 99 -18.84 17.53 -5.67
N TYR A 100 -17.62 16.99 -5.54
CA TYR A 100 -16.48 17.21 -6.43
C TYR A 100 -15.81 15.87 -6.75
N PRO A 101 -16.34 15.10 -7.72
CA PRO A 101 -15.87 13.74 -7.97
C PRO A 101 -14.43 13.72 -8.49
N SER A 102 -13.74 12.59 -8.24
CA SER A 102 -12.40 12.36 -8.77
C SER A 102 -12.39 12.53 -10.29
N ALA A 103 -11.41 13.26 -10.80
CA ALA A 103 -11.20 13.45 -12.23
C ALA A 103 -10.86 12.14 -12.94
N ILE A 104 -10.20 11.20 -12.26
CA ILE A 104 -9.89 9.86 -12.77
C ILE A 104 -11.16 9.02 -12.87
N ASN A 105 -11.96 8.97 -11.80
CA ASN A 105 -13.23 8.25 -11.83
C ASN A 105 -14.23 8.87 -12.83
N SER A 106 -14.07 10.16 -13.11
CA SER A 106 -14.86 10.90 -14.09
C SER A 106 -14.18 11.04 -15.45
N PHE A 107 -13.11 10.28 -15.73
CA PHE A 107 -12.29 10.50 -16.91
C PHE A 107 -13.08 10.32 -18.21
N GLU A 108 -13.93 9.30 -18.28
CA GLU A 108 -14.85 9.09 -19.40
C GLU A 108 -15.78 10.31 -19.64
N LYS A 109 -16.25 10.96 -18.57
CA LYS A 109 -17.07 12.17 -18.70
C LYS A 109 -16.27 13.34 -19.28
N ILE A 110 -15.00 13.46 -18.89
CA ILE A 110 -14.08 14.48 -19.42
C ILE A 110 -13.80 14.20 -20.90
N ILE A 111 -13.45 12.96 -21.25
CA ILE A 111 -13.17 12.52 -22.63
C ILE A 111 -14.40 12.70 -23.54
N ASN A 112 -15.58 12.31 -23.07
CA ASN A 112 -16.80 12.48 -23.85
C ASN A 112 -17.09 13.95 -24.18
N ARG A 113 -16.73 14.87 -23.29
CA ARG A 113 -16.82 16.30 -23.58
C ARG A 113 -15.70 16.81 -24.48
N ALA A 114 -14.51 16.22 -24.38
CA ALA A 114 -13.37 16.57 -25.21
C ALA A 114 -13.53 16.11 -26.67
N LYS A 115 -14.41 15.13 -26.95
CA LYS A 115 -14.70 14.66 -28.32
C LYS A 115 -15.04 15.83 -29.24
N ASN A 116 -14.32 15.91 -30.36
CA ASN A 116 -14.43 16.95 -31.39
C ASN A 116 -14.08 18.38 -30.92
N LYS A 117 -13.40 18.53 -29.78
CA LYS A 117 -12.89 19.82 -29.28
C LYS A 117 -11.36 19.83 -29.25
N LYS A 118 -10.78 21.01 -29.42
CA LYS A 118 -9.36 21.27 -29.16
C LYS A 118 -9.15 21.39 -27.65
N ILE A 119 -8.17 20.68 -27.11
CA ILE A 119 -7.87 20.72 -25.67
C ILE A 119 -6.73 21.73 -25.43
N VAL A 120 -6.82 22.48 -24.33
CA VAL A 120 -5.76 23.37 -23.84
C VAL A 120 -5.52 23.07 -22.37
N MET A 121 -4.26 22.88 -21.99
CA MET A 121 -3.88 22.47 -20.64
C MET A 121 -3.23 23.62 -19.87
N PHE A 122 -3.70 23.84 -18.66
CA PHE A 122 -3.13 24.79 -17.70
C PHE A 122 -2.78 24.07 -16.40
N LEU A 123 -1.56 24.27 -15.91
CA LEU A 123 -1.03 23.55 -14.75
C LEU A 123 -0.45 24.54 -13.75
N ASP A 124 -0.79 24.41 -12.46
CA ASP A 124 0.04 24.99 -11.40
C ASP A 124 1.30 24.14 -11.18
N TYR A 125 2.30 24.68 -10.48
CA TYR A 125 3.55 23.97 -10.19
C TYR A 125 3.55 23.36 -8.78
N ASP A 126 3.36 24.18 -7.75
CA ASP A 126 3.50 23.73 -6.36
C ASP A 126 2.25 22.93 -5.96
N GLY A 127 2.41 21.77 -5.32
CA GLY A 127 1.28 20.91 -4.95
C GLY A 127 0.54 20.25 -6.12
N THR A 128 0.91 20.55 -7.36
CA THR A 128 0.32 19.98 -8.58
C THR A 128 1.33 19.16 -9.38
N LEU A 129 2.47 19.75 -9.75
CA LEU A 129 3.54 19.06 -10.49
C LEU A 129 4.77 18.75 -9.63
N SER A 130 4.84 19.33 -8.44
CA SER A 130 5.87 19.09 -7.42
C SER A 130 5.20 18.96 -6.06
N PRO A 131 5.66 18.07 -5.16
CA PRO A 131 5.22 18.06 -3.77
C PRO A 131 5.43 19.42 -3.10
N ILE A 132 4.57 19.75 -2.13
CA ILE A 132 4.73 20.94 -1.31
C ILE A 132 5.84 20.68 -0.29
N VAL A 133 6.95 21.41 -0.40
CA VAL A 133 8.13 21.27 0.47
C VAL A 133 8.30 22.46 1.42
N ASP A 134 9.09 22.28 2.48
CA ASP A 134 9.37 23.33 3.46
C ASP A 134 10.33 24.41 2.98
N ASP A 135 11.29 24.03 2.15
CA ASP A 135 12.16 24.96 1.44
C ASP A 135 11.73 25.05 -0.03
N PRO A 136 11.18 26.20 -0.48
CA PRO A 136 10.75 26.38 -1.86
C PRO A 136 11.86 26.14 -2.89
N ASP A 137 13.13 26.30 -2.52
CA ASP A 137 14.28 26.05 -3.40
C ASP A 137 14.60 24.55 -3.56
N ARG A 138 14.03 23.69 -2.71
CA ARG A 138 14.14 22.23 -2.79
C ARG A 138 12.96 21.56 -3.50
N ALA A 139 12.00 22.35 -4.00
CA ALA A 139 10.89 21.82 -4.79
C ALA A 139 11.47 21.29 -6.12
N PHE A 140 11.19 20.05 -6.47
CA PHE A 140 11.70 19.44 -7.70
C PHE A 140 10.56 18.75 -8.46
N MET A 141 10.63 18.82 -9.78
CA MET A 141 9.81 18.02 -10.69
C MET A 141 10.61 16.78 -11.07
N SER A 142 10.05 15.59 -10.84
CA SER A 142 10.68 14.33 -11.22
C SER A 142 10.80 14.19 -12.74
N ASP A 143 11.70 13.33 -13.20
CA ASP A 143 11.90 13.13 -14.65
C ASP A 143 10.68 12.48 -15.32
N GLU A 144 9.95 11.64 -14.58
CA GLU A 144 8.68 11.03 -15.03
C GLU A 144 7.61 12.11 -15.23
N MET A 145 7.43 12.99 -14.24
CA MET A 145 6.47 14.10 -14.33
C MET A 145 6.86 15.06 -15.45
N ARG A 146 8.16 15.36 -15.59
CA ARG A 146 8.68 16.19 -16.69
C ARG A 146 8.40 15.56 -18.05
N SER A 147 8.61 14.25 -18.18
CA SER A 147 8.28 13.49 -19.38
C SER A 147 6.78 13.50 -19.68
N ALA A 148 5.93 13.32 -18.65
CA ALA A 148 4.48 13.38 -18.78
C ALA A 148 4.00 14.75 -19.28
N VAL A 149 4.49 15.85 -18.67
CA VAL A 149 4.16 17.22 -19.11
C VAL A 149 4.66 17.46 -20.54
N SER A 150 5.86 17.01 -20.89
CA SER A 150 6.38 17.11 -22.26
C SER A 150 5.50 16.34 -23.27
N ASN A 151 5.05 15.13 -22.91
CA ASN A 151 4.17 14.33 -23.76
C ASN A 151 2.80 15.00 -23.95
N VAL A 152 2.20 15.56 -22.89
CA VAL A 152 0.98 16.37 -22.99
C VAL A 152 1.20 17.56 -23.93
N ALA A 153 2.32 18.27 -23.79
CA ALA A 153 2.65 19.44 -24.59
C ALA A 153 2.89 19.14 -26.08
N LYS A 154 3.27 17.91 -26.44
CA LYS A 154 3.35 17.47 -27.84
C LYS A 154 1.98 17.43 -28.53
N HIS A 155 0.92 17.17 -27.76
CA HIS A 155 -0.43 16.99 -28.29
C HIS A 155 -1.33 18.22 -28.07
N PHE A 156 -1.12 18.95 -26.98
CA PHE A 156 -1.99 20.04 -26.56
C PHE A 156 -1.19 21.30 -26.18
N PRO A 157 -1.63 22.50 -26.58
CA PRO A 157 -1.06 23.74 -26.05
C PRO A 157 -1.12 23.72 -24.52
N THR A 158 0.04 23.85 -23.88
CA THR A 158 0.19 23.65 -22.44
C THR A 158 0.90 24.85 -21.81
N ALA A 159 0.35 25.34 -20.70
CA ALA A 159 0.87 26.48 -19.96
C ALA A 159 1.04 26.18 -18.47
N ILE A 160 2.16 26.59 -17.89
CA ILE A 160 2.37 26.56 -16.44
C ILE A 160 2.09 27.96 -15.88
N ILE A 161 1.15 28.05 -14.94
CA ILE A 161 0.75 29.30 -14.28
C ILE A 161 1.07 29.18 -12.80
N SER A 162 2.10 29.89 -12.33
CA SER A 162 2.62 29.76 -10.96
C SER A 162 2.69 31.10 -10.23
N GLY A 163 2.61 31.05 -8.90
CA GLY A 163 2.95 32.19 -8.03
C GLY A 163 4.44 32.54 -8.03
N ARG A 164 5.32 31.58 -8.37
CA ARG A 164 6.78 31.78 -8.47
C ARG A 164 7.16 32.73 -9.59
N SER A 165 8.36 33.30 -9.56
CA SER A 165 8.88 34.03 -10.72
C SER A 165 8.97 33.10 -11.93
N ARG A 166 8.72 33.66 -13.11
CA ARG A 166 8.77 32.92 -14.37
C ARG A 166 10.11 32.20 -14.56
N ASP A 167 11.21 32.89 -14.28
CA ASP A 167 12.55 32.33 -14.49
C ASP A 167 12.81 31.12 -13.56
N LYS A 168 12.31 31.18 -12.31
CA LYS A 168 12.45 30.10 -11.34
C LYS A 168 11.62 28.87 -11.72
N VAL A 169 10.35 29.07 -12.11
CA VAL A 169 9.51 27.94 -12.54
C VAL A 169 10.02 27.34 -13.86
N TYR A 170 10.55 28.16 -14.76
CA TYR A 170 11.19 27.69 -15.99
C TYR A 170 12.42 26.83 -15.70
N GLU A 171 13.28 27.23 -14.76
CA GLU A 171 14.46 26.46 -14.35
C GLU A 171 14.07 25.10 -13.75
N LEU A 172 13.04 25.07 -12.91
CA LEU A 172 12.56 23.84 -12.29
C LEU A 172 11.94 22.87 -13.29
N VAL A 173 11.16 23.38 -14.26
CA VAL A 173 10.43 22.58 -15.26
C VAL A 173 11.28 22.21 -16.46
N GLY A 174 12.21 23.07 -16.90
CA GLY A 174 13.20 22.75 -17.93
C GLY A 174 12.66 22.41 -19.34
N LEU A 175 11.38 22.64 -19.63
CA LEU A 175 10.76 22.34 -20.92
C LEU A 175 10.58 23.61 -21.75
N THR A 176 11.09 23.62 -22.99
CA THR A 176 11.13 24.82 -23.85
C THR A 176 9.85 25.05 -24.65
N GLU A 177 9.03 24.00 -24.77
CA GLU A 177 7.81 23.94 -25.58
C GLU A 177 6.56 24.50 -24.88
N LEU A 178 6.67 24.89 -23.60
CA LEU A 178 5.55 25.35 -22.78
C LEU A 178 5.41 26.87 -22.74
N TYR A 179 4.18 27.34 -22.49
CA TYR A 179 3.95 28.71 -22.05
C TYR A 179 4.22 28.81 -20.54
N TYR A 180 4.91 29.87 -20.12
CA TYR A 180 5.20 30.09 -18.69
C TYR A 180 4.63 31.41 -18.23
N ALA A 181 3.82 31.37 -17.19
CA ALA A 181 3.17 32.51 -16.58
C ALA A 181 3.56 32.58 -15.09
N GLY A 182 4.59 33.37 -14.78
CA GLY A 182 5.06 33.58 -13.42
C GLY A 182 4.35 34.72 -12.70
N SER A 183 4.59 34.84 -11.40
CA SER A 183 4.07 35.91 -10.54
C SER A 183 2.54 35.99 -10.60
N HIS A 184 1.85 34.85 -10.43
CA HIS A 184 0.39 34.73 -10.59
C HIS A 184 -0.10 35.11 -11.99
N GLY A 185 0.76 34.89 -12.99
CA GLY A 185 0.52 35.18 -14.40
C GLY A 185 0.78 36.62 -14.83
N MET A 186 1.47 37.44 -14.03
CA MET A 186 1.88 38.80 -14.42
C MET A 186 3.16 38.85 -15.28
N ASP A 187 3.84 37.71 -15.47
CA ASP A 187 5.01 37.58 -16.36
C ASP A 187 4.83 36.37 -17.28
N ILE A 188 4.28 36.60 -18.48
CA ILE A 188 3.94 35.53 -19.42
C ILE A 188 4.94 35.48 -20.57
N MET A 189 5.47 34.29 -20.82
CA MET A 189 6.38 33.97 -21.91
C MET A 189 5.78 32.90 -22.81
N SER A 190 5.87 33.14 -24.12
CA SER A 190 5.53 32.14 -25.13
C SER A 190 6.70 31.19 -25.42
N PRO A 191 6.45 29.96 -25.89
CA PRO A 191 7.48 29.05 -26.36
C PRO A 191 8.34 29.67 -27.46
N VAL A 192 9.59 29.25 -27.54
CA VAL A 192 10.53 29.72 -28.58
C VAL A 192 10.23 28.98 -29.89
N ARG A 193 9.30 29.51 -30.71
CA ARG A 193 9.04 29.04 -32.09
C ARG A 193 9.03 30.19 -33.09
N ASP A 194 9.52 29.91 -34.31
CA ASP A 194 9.61 30.87 -35.41
C ASP A 194 8.24 31.43 -35.83
N LYS A 195 8.11 32.76 -35.71
CA LYS A 195 7.11 33.68 -36.31
C LYS A 195 5.65 33.21 -36.44
N VAL A 196 4.75 33.79 -35.62
CA VAL A 196 3.47 34.37 -36.09
C VAL A 196 3.13 35.62 -35.27
N SER A 197 2.62 36.62 -35.98
CA SER A 197 2.21 37.97 -35.56
C SER A 197 0.95 38.01 -34.68
N ALA A 198 1.01 38.75 -33.56
CA ALA A 198 -0.13 39.48 -33.01
C ALA A 198 0.37 40.66 -32.14
N ASP A 199 -0.19 41.85 -32.38
CA ASP A 199 0.02 43.07 -31.61
C ASP A 199 -0.98 43.12 -30.44
N PRO A 200 -0.51 43.32 -29.21
CA PRO A 200 -1.08 44.38 -28.39
C PRO A 200 -0.02 45.21 -27.66
N SER A 201 -0.40 46.45 -27.33
CA SER A 201 0.41 47.57 -26.78
C SER A 201 1.23 47.33 -25.50
N ASN A 202 1.29 46.11 -24.96
CA ASN A 202 2.06 45.71 -23.78
C ASN A 202 3.05 44.56 -24.04
N CYS A 203 3.14 44.07 -25.28
CA CYS A 203 4.16 43.08 -25.67
C CYS A 203 5.51 43.78 -25.89
N THR A 204 6.56 43.28 -25.25
CA THR A 204 7.93 43.72 -25.56
C THR A 204 8.77 42.56 -26.03
N LYS A 205 9.76 42.84 -26.89
CA LYS A 205 10.73 41.88 -27.42
C LYS A 205 12.09 42.00 -26.70
N PRO A 206 12.26 41.48 -25.47
CA PRO A 206 13.58 41.32 -24.90
C PRO A 206 14.28 40.08 -25.47
N THR A 207 15.60 40.12 -25.48
CA THR A 207 16.47 38.97 -25.76
C THR A 207 16.71 38.14 -24.50
N ASP A 208 16.68 36.82 -24.60
CA ASP A 208 17.11 35.94 -23.51
C ASP A 208 18.63 36.04 -23.23
N LYS A 209 19.13 35.32 -22.21
CA LYS A 209 20.56 35.25 -21.86
C LYS A 209 21.44 34.65 -22.99
N GLN A 210 20.83 34.14 -24.06
CA GLN A 210 21.46 33.49 -25.21
C GLN A 210 21.27 34.31 -26.51
N GLY A 211 20.64 35.50 -26.44
CA GLY A 211 20.46 36.42 -27.57
C GLY A 211 19.22 36.20 -28.45
N LYS A 212 18.27 35.35 -28.05
CA LYS A 212 17.07 35.00 -28.85
C LYS A 212 15.87 35.89 -28.50
N GLU A 213 15.11 36.38 -29.50
CA GLU A 213 13.90 37.20 -29.29
C GLU A 213 12.83 36.41 -28.52
N VAL A 214 12.36 36.93 -27.39
CA VAL A 214 11.29 36.33 -26.59
C VAL A 214 10.05 37.23 -26.62
N ASN A 215 8.88 36.67 -26.94
CA ASN A 215 7.61 37.39 -26.80
C ASN A 215 7.18 37.39 -25.32
N LEU A 216 7.29 38.56 -24.68
CA LEU A 216 6.93 38.76 -23.28
C LEU A 216 5.68 39.64 -23.14
N PHE A 217 4.75 39.20 -22.29
CA PHE A 217 3.59 39.98 -21.87
C PHE A 217 3.64 40.22 -20.35
N GLN A 218 3.64 41.50 -19.95
CA GLN A 218 3.86 41.94 -18.57
C GLN A 218 2.86 43.06 -18.19
N PRO A 219 1.62 42.71 -17.80
CA PRO A 219 0.57 43.70 -17.52
C PRO A 219 0.88 44.57 -16.30
N ALA A 220 1.80 44.14 -15.43
CA ALA A 220 2.21 44.84 -14.22
C ALA A 220 3.55 45.59 -14.37
N ARG A 221 4.08 45.77 -15.59
CA ARG A 221 5.44 46.28 -15.83
C ARG A 221 5.76 47.60 -15.10
N GLU A 222 4.80 48.51 -15.02
CA GLU A 222 4.96 49.79 -14.32
C GLU A 222 5.25 49.65 -12.82
N PHE A 223 4.95 48.51 -12.20
CA PHE A 223 5.16 48.25 -10.77
C PHE A 223 6.55 47.72 -10.45
N LEU A 224 7.36 47.32 -11.43
CA LEU A 224 8.69 46.73 -11.20
C LEU A 224 9.60 47.59 -10.32
N PRO A 225 9.74 48.92 -10.55
CA PRO A 225 10.59 49.75 -9.70
C PRO A 225 10.11 49.74 -8.24
N MET A 226 8.79 49.84 -8.04
CA MET A 226 8.15 49.87 -6.73
C MET A 226 8.29 48.54 -5.98
N ILE A 227 8.09 47.40 -6.66
CA ILE A 227 8.25 46.07 -6.06
C ILE A 227 9.72 45.82 -5.67
N ASN A 228 10.67 46.25 -6.50
CA ASN A 228 12.10 46.12 -6.16
C ASN A 228 12.48 46.98 -4.96
N GLU A 229 11.98 48.21 -4.87
CA GLU A 229 12.18 49.09 -3.70
C GLU A 229 11.61 48.47 -2.43
N VAL A 230 10.38 47.96 -2.48
CA VAL A 230 9.73 47.29 -1.35
C VAL A 230 10.48 46.00 -0.97
N PHE A 231 10.93 45.21 -1.94
CA PHE A 231 11.73 44.00 -1.68
C PHE A 231 13.03 44.33 -0.93
N ILE A 232 13.81 45.32 -1.39
CA ILE A 232 15.05 45.76 -0.73
C ILE A 232 14.75 46.21 0.70
N THR A 233 13.68 46.99 0.88
CA THR A 233 13.26 47.50 2.19
C THR A 233 12.82 46.37 3.13
N LEU A 234 12.09 45.37 2.62
CA LEU A 234 11.67 44.19 3.39
C LEU A 234 12.87 43.35 3.81
N VAL A 235 13.85 43.13 2.91
CA VAL A 235 15.08 42.40 3.23
C VAL A 235 15.83 43.08 4.37
N GLU A 236 16.02 44.40 4.30
CA GLU A 236 16.76 45.12 5.34
C GLU A 236 16.01 45.12 6.68
N ASN A 237 14.71 45.38 6.67
CA ASN A 237 13.91 45.48 7.91
C ASN A 237 13.62 44.12 8.57
N THR A 238 13.74 42.99 7.84
CA THR A 238 13.54 41.64 8.40
C THR A 238 14.84 40.91 8.72
N LYS A 239 16.01 41.45 8.33
CA LYS A 239 17.34 40.84 8.50
C LYS A 239 17.68 40.45 9.95
N GLY A 240 17.17 41.19 10.92
CA GLY A 240 17.37 40.92 12.35
C GLY A 240 16.51 39.80 12.93
N ILE A 241 15.53 39.28 12.18
CA ILE A 241 14.56 38.28 12.65
C ILE A 241 15.01 36.89 12.19
N LYS A 242 15.54 36.09 13.13
CA LYS A 242 16.02 34.73 12.86
C LYS A 242 14.90 33.87 12.24
N GLY A 243 15.19 33.29 11.07
CA GLY A 243 14.28 32.41 10.33
C GLY A 243 13.38 33.10 9.30
N ALA A 244 13.38 34.44 9.23
CA ALA A 244 12.63 35.17 8.21
C ALA A 244 13.40 35.14 6.88
N LYS A 245 12.71 34.86 5.77
CA LYS A 245 13.28 34.88 4.41
C LYS A 245 12.40 35.72 3.50
N VAL A 246 13.00 36.67 2.78
CA VAL A 246 12.28 37.47 1.79
C VAL A 246 12.66 37.00 0.39
N GLU A 247 11.67 36.72 -0.45
CA GLU A 247 11.86 36.25 -1.83
C GLU A 247 11.28 37.26 -2.83
N ASN A 248 12.03 37.52 -3.91
CA ASN A 248 11.59 38.35 -5.02
C ASN A 248 11.03 37.46 -6.14
N HIS A 249 9.73 37.59 -6.41
CA HIS A 249 9.07 36.89 -7.51
C HIS A 249 8.86 37.81 -8.72
N LYS A 250 9.70 38.84 -8.91
CA LYS A 250 9.66 39.87 -9.96
C LYS A 250 8.53 40.87 -9.84
N PHE A 251 7.28 40.43 -9.88
CA PHE A 251 6.11 41.29 -9.68
C PHE A 251 5.48 41.15 -8.29
N CYS A 252 5.96 40.22 -7.48
CA CYS A 252 5.57 40.07 -6.07
C CYS A 252 6.81 39.96 -5.18
N ALA A 253 6.66 40.31 -3.91
CA ALA A 253 7.65 40.04 -2.87
C ALA A 253 7.00 39.23 -1.74
N SER A 254 7.64 38.15 -1.32
CA SER A 254 7.13 37.23 -0.30
C SER A 254 8.00 37.26 0.94
N VAL A 255 7.39 37.37 2.12
CA VAL A 255 8.07 37.26 3.42
C VAL A 255 7.63 35.96 4.09
N HIS A 256 8.52 34.98 4.10
CA HIS A 256 8.32 33.69 4.74
C HIS A 256 8.58 33.79 6.23
N TYR A 257 7.60 33.36 7.02
CA TYR A 257 7.70 33.33 8.48
C TYR A 257 7.58 31.92 9.05
N ARG A 258 7.71 30.89 8.19
CA ARG A 258 7.59 29.48 8.57
C ARG A 258 8.60 29.04 9.61
N ASN A 259 9.84 29.50 9.47
CA ASN A 259 10.97 29.15 10.34
C ASN A 259 11.21 30.21 11.43
N VAL A 260 10.29 31.17 11.57
CA VAL A 260 10.37 32.24 12.56
C VAL A 260 9.65 31.78 13.83
N ASP A 261 10.27 32.01 14.98
CA ASP A 261 9.64 31.80 16.29
C ASP A 261 8.29 32.54 16.35
N GLU A 262 7.22 31.84 16.75
CA GLU A 262 5.85 32.36 16.83
C GLU A 262 5.75 33.70 17.59
N LYS A 263 6.63 33.93 18.58
CA LYS A 263 6.68 35.19 19.33
C LYS A 263 7.02 36.40 18.47
N ASN A 264 7.72 36.18 17.36
CA ASN A 264 8.17 37.23 16.44
C ASN A 264 7.24 37.40 15.22
N TRP A 265 6.17 36.61 15.10
CA TRP A 265 5.19 36.76 14.01
C TRP A 265 4.50 38.14 14.00
N PRO A 266 4.07 38.71 15.15
CA PRO A 266 3.50 40.07 15.16
C PRO A 266 4.49 41.11 14.65
N THR A 267 5.78 40.96 14.97
CA THR A 267 6.85 41.86 14.51
C THR A 267 7.01 41.83 13.00
N ILE A 268 6.96 40.64 12.38
CA ILE A 268 6.98 40.51 10.92
C ILE A 268 5.74 41.14 10.29
N ALA A 269 4.55 40.85 10.83
CA ALA A 269 3.29 41.40 10.34
C ALA A 269 3.32 42.93 10.35
N GLN A 270 3.77 43.50 11.46
CA GLN A 270 3.86 44.95 11.66
C GLN A 270 4.88 45.57 10.72
N CYS A 271 6.06 44.95 10.56
CA CYS A 271 7.10 45.39 9.63
C CYS A 271 6.58 45.48 8.19
N VAL A 272 5.95 44.41 7.69
CA VAL A 272 5.38 44.39 6.32
C VAL A 272 4.29 45.44 6.19
N HIS A 273 3.43 45.57 7.20
CA HIS A 273 2.34 46.54 7.16
C HIS A 273 2.84 48.00 7.15
N ASP A 274 3.82 48.33 7.99
CA ASP A 274 4.36 49.68 8.09
C ASP A 274 5.02 50.12 6.78
N ILE A 275 5.74 49.21 6.11
CA ILE A 275 6.28 49.46 4.77
C ILE A 275 5.14 49.74 3.80
N LEU A 276 4.09 48.92 3.79
CA LEU A 276 2.98 49.07 2.83
C LEU A 276 2.14 50.33 2.99
N LYS A 277 2.19 51.04 4.13
CA LYS A 277 1.49 52.32 4.31
C LYS A 277 1.90 53.36 3.27
N ASP A 278 3.17 53.33 2.86
CA ASP A 278 3.73 54.28 1.89
C ASP A 278 3.47 53.87 0.43
N TYR A 279 2.93 52.67 0.20
CA TYR A 279 2.68 52.11 -1.13
C TYR A 279 1.20 51.72 -1.34
N PRO A 280 0.27 52.69 -1.48
CA PRO A 280 -1.17 52.41 -1.60
C PRO A 280 -1.56 51.65 -2.86
N ARG A 281 -0.66 51.56 -3.85
CA ARG A 281 -0.85 50.78 -5.09
C ARG A 281 -0.44 49.30 -4.92
N LEU A 282 0.01 48.90 -3.74
CA LEU A 282 0.31 47.51 -3.39
C LEU A 282 -0.68 47.00 -2.33
N ARG A 283 -0.87 45.69 -2.30
CA ARG A 283 -1.71 45.00 -1.31
C ARG A 283 -0.97 43.84 -0.68
N LEU A 284 -1.32 43.56 0.56
CA LEU A 284 -0.89 42.37 1.27
C LEU A 284 -1.87 41.22 1.01
N THR A 285 -1.33 40.05 0.73
CA THR A 285 -2.06 38.79 0.62
C THR A 285 -1.38 37.74 1.50
N HIS A 286 -2.14 36.73 1.93
CA HIS A 286 -1.66 35.70 2.86
C HIS A 286 -1.65 34.34 2.17
N GLY A 287 -0.51 33.64 2.27
CA GLY A 287 -0.34 32.24 1.87
C GLY A 287 0.00 31.36 3.09
N ARG A 288 0.35 30.08 2.86
CA ARG A 288 0.69 29.14 3.95
C ARG A 288 2.01 29.53 4.61
N LYS A 289 1.92 30.23 5.74
CA LYS A 289 3.06 30.79 6.50
C LYS A 289 3.94 31.77 5.68
N VAL A 290 3.31 32.55 4.80
CA VAL A 290 3.96 33.56 3.96
C VAL A 290 3.07 34.80 3.81
N LEU A 291 3.66 35.98 3.89
CA LEU A 291 3.04 37.26 3.61
C LEU A 291 3.49 37.74 2.23
N GLU A 292 2.58 37.91 1.29
CA GLU A 292 2.91 38.25 -0.09
C GLU A 292 2.39 39.62 -0.51
N VAL A 293 3.32 40.49 -0.89
CA VAL A 293 3.07 41.84 -1.41
C VAL A 293 2.86 41.77 -2.91
N ARG A 294 1.71 42.27 -3.38
CA ARG A 294 1.32 42.24 -4.80
C ARG A 294 0.81 43.60 -5.28
N PRO A 295 0.95 43.94 -6.57
CA PRO A 295 0.28 45.08 -7.19
C PRO A 295 -1.24 45.04 -7.05
N VAL A 296 -1.85 46.20 -6.85
CA VAL A 296 -3.30 46.40 -6.96
C VAL A 296 -3.63 46.64 -8.43
N ILE A 297 -3.74 45.54 -9.18
CA ILE A 297 -4.19 45.54 -10.58
C ILE A 297 -5.29 44.52 -10.79
N ASN A 298 -6.10 44.72 -11.83
CA ASN A 298 -7.15 43.78 -12.22
C ASN A 298 -6.56 42.59 -13.01
N TRP A 299 -5.67 41.83 -12.38
CA TRP A 299 -4.99 40.67 -12.95
C TRP A 299 -4.82 39.55 -11.92
N ASN A 300 -5.04 38.30 -12.33
CA ASN A 300 -4.90 37.08 -11.54
C ASN A 300 -4.69 35.85 -12.46
N LYS A 301 -4.54 34.65 -11.88
CA LYS A 301 -4.37 33.40 -12.66
C LYS A 301 -5.53 33.17 -13.65
N GLY A 302 -6.77 33.53 -13.29
CA GLY A 302 -7.91 33.48 -14.20
C GLY A 302 -7.79 34.41 -15.41
N LYS A 303 -7.32 35.65 -15.22
CA LYS A 303 -7.03 36.59 -16.32
C LYS A 303 -5.89 36.11 -17.20
N ALA A 304 -4.89 35.44 -16.62
CA ALA A 304 -3.82 34.81 -17.39
C ALA A 304 -4.36 33.67 -18.28
N VAL A 305 -5.28 32.84 -17.78
CA VAL A 305 -5.98 31.82 -18.59
C VAL A 305 -6.76 32.45 -19.74
N GLU A 306 -7.55 33.51 -19.49
CA GLU A 306 -8.29 34.21 -20.54
C GLU A 306 -7.35 34.78 -21.62
N PHE A 307 -6.28 35.44 -21.21
CA PHE A 307 -5.27 36.00 -22.11
C PHE A 307 -4.58 34.93 -22.96
N LEU A 308 -4.21 33.79 -22.36
CA LEU A 308 -3.58 32.69 -23.08
C LEU A 308 -4.54 32.07 -24.10
N LEU A 309 -5.82 31.86 -23.74
CA LEU A 309 -6.84 31.38 -24.68
C LEU A 309 -7.05 32.35 -25.84
N GLU A 310 -7.10 33.66 -25.57
CA GLU A 310 -7.25 34.69 -26.61
C GLU A 310 -6.02 34.74 -27.52
N SER A 311 -4.82 34.74 -26.94
CA SER A 311 -3.54 34.80 -27.68
C SER A 311 -3.31 33.58 -28.57
N LEU A 312 -3.86 32.42 -28.18
CA LEU A 312 -3.81 31.18 -28.97
C LEU A 312 -4.92 31.10 -30.04
N GLY A 313 -5.87 32.04 -30.07
CA GLY A 313 -7.07 31.94 -30.92
C GLY A 313 -8.00 30.80 -30.50
N LEU A 314 -7.99 30.42 -29.22
CA LEU A 314 -8.73 29.32 -28.62
C LEU A 314 -9.78 29.81 -27.61
N ASN A 315 -10.34 30.98 -27.85
CA ASN A 315 -11.31 31.62 -26.96
C ASN A 315 -12.76 31.16 -27.17
N ASN A 316 -13.05 30.42 -28.24
CA ASN A 316 -14.38 29.92 -28.59
C ASN A 316 -14.75 28.66 -27.76
N ASN A 317 -15.89 28.70 -27.07
CA ASN A 317 -16.31 27.67 -26.12
C ASN A 317 -16.90 26.42 -26.79
N ASP A 318 -17.33 26.52 -28.04
CA ASP A 318 -18.01 25.42 -28.73
C ASP A 318 -17.02 24.37 -29.21
N ASP A 319 -15.84 24.78 -29.68
CA ASP A 319 -14.80 23.94 -30.26
C ASP A 319 -13.55 23.76 -29.38
N VAL A 320 -13.46 24.41 -28.21
CA VAL A 320 -12.32 24.30 -27.30
C VAL A 320 -12.75 23.79 -25.92
N LEU A 321 -11.92 22.93 -25.31
CA LEU A 321 -12.03 22.48 -23.92
C LEU A 321 -10.75 22.84 -23.15
N PRO A 322 -10.71 23.97 -22.44
CA PRO A 322 -9.65 24.27 -21.49
C PRO A 322 -9.77 23.45 -20.20
N ILE A 323 -8.66 22.90 -19.73
CA ILE A 323 -8.53 22.17 -18.47
C ILE A 323 -7.46 22.83 -17.62
N TYR A 324 -7.78 23.14 -16.35
CA TYR A 324 -6.83 23.69 -15.38
C TYR A 324 -6.69 22.75 -14.19
N ILE A 325 -5.47 22.44 -13.78
CA ILE A 325 -5.15 21.62 -12.60
C ILE A 325 -4.34 22.46 -11.60
N GLY A 326 -4.76 22.52 -10.34
CA GLY A 326 -4.13 23.34 -9.29
C GLY A 326 -4.51 22.94 -7.86
N ASP A 327 -3.75 23.34 -6.84
CA ASP A 327 -3.96 22.95 -5.43
C ASP A 327 -4.37 24.13 -4.51
N ASP A 328 -4.14 25.36 -4.98
CA ASP A 328 -4.09 26.55 -4.13
C ASP A 328 -5.32 27.46 -4.24
N LYS A 329 -5.39 28.45 -3.34
CA LYS A 329 -6.50 29.41 -3.29
C LYS A 329 -6.52 30.37 -4.49
N THR A 330 -5.39 30.59 -5.14
CA THR A 330 -5.28 31.48 -6.30
C THR A 330 -5.71 30.79 -7.60
N ASP A 331 -5.64 29.46 -7.65
CA ASP A 331 -6.16 28.65 -8.76
C ASP A 331 -7.68 28.71 -8.86
N GLU A 332 -8.38 29.02 -7.76
CA GLU A 332 -9.82 29.27 -7.75
C GLU A 332 -10.25 30.38 -8.73
N ASP A 333 -9.39 31.37 -8.99
CA ASP A 333 -9.66 32.40 -10.00
C ASP A 333 -9.70 31.79 -11.40
N ALA A 334 -8.85 30.81 -11.70
CA ALA A 334 -8.84 30.07 -12.95
C ALA A 334 -10.04 29.11 -13.03
N PHE A 335 -10.31 28.34 -11.97
CA PHE A 335 -11.48 27.46 -11.92
C PHE A 335 -12.79 28.23 -12.11
N LYS A 336 -12.90 29.43 -11.54
CA LYS A 336 -14.05 30.30 -11.72
C LYS A 336 -14.24 30.71 -13.19
N VAL A 337 -13.17 31.11 -13.88
CA VAL A 337 -13.22 31.45 -15.31
C VAL A 337 -13.69 30.27 -16.14
N LEU A 338 -13.20 29.06 -15.84
CA LEU A 338 -13.60 27.85 -16.57
C LEU A 338 -15.04 27.41 -16.25
N ARG A 339 -15.50 27.62 -15.02
CA ARG A 339 -16.85 27.25 -14.59
C ARG A 339 -17.93 28.18 -15.11
N VAL A 340 -17.65 29.48 -15.20
CA VAL A 340 -18.59 30.46 -15.75
C VAL A 340 -18.87 30.12 -17.21
N GLY A 341 -20.16 30.03 -17.56
CA GLY A 341 -20.59 29.65 -18.91
C GLY A 341 -20.24 28.21 -19.29
N ASN A 342 -19.83 27.38 -18.31
CA ASN A 342 -19.40 25.99 -18.54
C ASN A 342 -18.31 25.93 -19.63
N ARG A 343 -17.31 26.82 -19.56
CA ARG A 343 -16.28 27.00 -20.58
C ARG A 343 -15.23 25.89 -20.60
N GLY A 344 -14.92 25.30 -19.45
CA GLY A 344 -13.92 24.25 -19.30
C GLY A 344 -13.99 23.54 -17.95
N TYR A 345 -12.95 22.77 -17.64
CA TYR A 345 -12.87 22.01 -16.39
C TYR A 345 -11.71 22.46 -15.51
N GLY A 346 -12.03 22.89 -14.29
CA GLY A 346 -11.07 22.99 -13.21
C GLY A 346 -11.00 21.67 -12.42
N ILE A 347 -9.79 21.24 -12.09
CA ILE A 347 -9.48 20.07 -11.28
C ILE A 347 -8.66 20.54 -10.07
N LEU A 348 -9.21 20.36 -8.87
CA LEU A 348 -8.54 20.71 -7.61
C LEU A 348 -7.73 19.53 -7.09
N VAL A 349 -6.43 19.72 -6.85
CA VAL A 349 -5.57 18.75 -6.14
C VAL A 349 -5.62 19.05 -4.64
N SER A 350 -6.16 18.15 -3.82
CA SER A 350 -6.27 18.36 -2.38
C SER A 350 -6.46 17.06 -1.59
N PRO A 351 -5.60 16.77 -0.59
CA PRO A 351 -5.76 15.61 0.28
C PRO A 351 -6.83 15.81 1.36
N ALA A 352 -7.48 16.97 1.41
CA ALA A 352 -8.51 17.31 2.39
C ALA A 352 -9.65 18.11 1.75
N PRO A 353 -10.88 18.07 2.32
CA PRO A 353 -12.03 18.78 1.77
C PRO A 353 -11.83 20.29 1.73
N LYS A 354 -12.11 20.91 0.58
CA LYS A 354 -12.04 22.37 0.39
C LYS A 354 -13.24 22.87 -0.43
N GLU A 355 -13.80 24.02 -0.06
CA GLU A 355 -14.75 24.71 -0.94
C GLU A 355 -14.02 25.18 -2.21
N THR A 356 -14.56 24.83 -3.38
CA THR A 356 -13.89 25.07 -4.65
C THR A 356 -14.87 25.36 -5.80
N LYS A 357 -14.40 26.12 -6.78
CA LYS A 357 -15.03 26.31 -8.07
C LYS A 357 -14.64 25.25 -9.10
N ALA A 358 -13.73 24.33 -8.79
CA ALA A 358 -13.42 23.19 -9.65
C ALA A 358 -14.67 22.32 -9.91
N PHE A 359 -14.66 21.59 -11.03
CA PHE A 359 -15.69 20.59 -11.35
C PHE A 359 -15.32 19.21 -10.83
N PHE A 360 -14.02 18.92 -10.74
CA PHE A 360 -13.47 17.64 -10.31
C PHE A 360 -12.39 17.87 -9.25
N SER A 361 -12.04 16.80 -8.54
CA SER A 361 -10.93 16.79 -7.60
C SER A 361 -9.92 15.70 -7.95
N LEU A 362 -8.73 15.83 -7.38
CA LEU A 362 -7.72 14.77 -7.22
C LEU A 362 -7.20 14.86 -5.79
N LYS A 363 -6.90 13.74 -5.14
CA LYS A 363 -6.36 13.68 -3.78
C LYS A 363 -4.92 14.18 -3.77
N ASP A 364 -4.11 13.67 -4.69
CA ASP A 364 -2.70 13.97 -4.88
C ASP A 364 -2.23 13.47 -6.26
N PRO A 365 -1.00 13.82 -6.70
CA PRO A 365 -0.47 13.37 -7.99
C PRO A 365 -0.35 11.84 -8.16
N SER A 366 -0.43 11.04 -7.09
CA SER A 366 -0.32 9.57 -7.16
C SER A 366 -1.65 8.83 -7.33
N GLU A 367 -2.79 9.55 -7.36
CA GLU A 367 -4.11 8.94 -7.56
C GLU A 367 -4.26 8.24 -8.94
N TYR A 368 -3.41 8.57 -9.92
CA TYR A 368 -3.32 7.84 -11.18
C TYR A 368 -1.96 7.17 -11.32
N ASN A 369 -1.82 5.97 -10.77
CA ASN A 369 -0.84 5.02 -11.28
C ASN A 369 -1.39 3.59 -11.12
N PRO A 370 -1.65 2.84 -12.21
CA PRO A 370 -1.82 1.40 -12.09
C PRO A 370 -0.53 0.71 -11.60
N GLU A 371 0.59 1.44 -11.56
CA GLU A 371 1.88 1.04 -11.01
C GLU A 371 2.22 1.74 -9.68
N VAL A 372 1.24 2.23 -8.88
CA VAL A 372 1.61 2.67 -7.52
C VAL A 372 2.12 1.44 -6.77
N THR A 373 3.27 1.59 -6.13
CA THR A 373 3.92 0.61 -5.26
C THR A 373 3.16 0.37 -3.94
N VAL A 374 1.91 0.81 -3.86
CA VAL A 374 1.05 0.74 -2.68
C VAL A 374 -0.29 0.16 -3.10
N TRP A 375 -1.00 -0.47 -2.17
CA TRP A 375 -2.24 -1.18 -2.46
C TRP A 375 -3.29 -0.24 -3.11
N GLY A 376 -3.81 -0.64 -4.28
CA GLY A 376 -4.62 0.23 -5.15
C GLY A 376 -5.48 -0.56 -6.14
N THR A 377 -5.48 -0.19 -7.43
CA THR A 377 -6.19 -0.95 -8.48
C THR A 377 -5.56 -2.32 -8.68
N ILE A 378 -6.05 -3.33 -7.95
CA ILE A 378 -5.51 -4.69 -8.00
C ILE A 378 -5.91 -5.40 -9.28
N VAL A 379 -4.91 -5.98 -9.95
CA VAL A 379 -5.00 -6.77 -11.18
C VAL A 379 -4.17 -8.05 -11.03
N TRP A 380 -4.37 -9.02 -11.91
CA TRP A 380 -3.54 -10.22 -11.94
C TRP A 380 -2.39 -10.05 -12.94
N GLY A 381 -1.19 -9.80 -12.41
CA GLY A 381 0.05 -9.95 -13.19
C GLY A 381 0.23 -11.40 -13.64
N HIS A 382 0.96 -11.60 -14.74
CA HIS A 382 1.18 -12.93 -15.31
C HIS A 382 2.66 -13.14 -15.63
N SER A 383 3.20 -14.28 -15.24
CA SER A 383 4.56 -14.70 -15.56
C SER A 383 4.62 -16.22 -15.69
N VAL A 384 5.52 -16.71 -16.54
CA VAL A 384 5.69 -18.15 -16.80
C VAL A 384 7.13 -18.56 -16.59
N SER A 385 7.32 -19.80 -16.15
CA SER A 385 8.64 -20.43 -16.01
C SER A 385 8.56 -21.91 -16.36
N LYS A 386 9.68 -22.46 -16.85
CA LYS A 386 9.84 -23.92 -17.06
C LYS A 386 10.38 -24.65 -15.84
N ASN A 387 10.96 -23.91 -14.88
CA ASN A 387 11.73 -24.46 -13.77
C ASN A 387 11.49 -23.74 -12.43
N LEU A 388 10.49 -22.86 -12.35
CA LEU A 388 10.12 -22.08 -11.16
C LEU A 388 11.18 -21.06 -10.69
N ILE A 389 12.26 -20.86 -11.45
CA ILE A 389 13.36 -19.94 -11.11
C ILE A 389 13.51 -18.87 -12.18
N HIS A 390 13.59 -19.27 -13.45
CA HIS A 390 13.79 -18.33 -14.56
C HIS A 390 12.42 -17.92 -15.10
N TRP A 391 12.01 -16.70 -14.80
CA TRP A 391 10.67 -16.19 -15.11
C TRP A 391 10.68 -15.25 -16.31
N ARG A 392 9.61 -15.31 -17.09
CA ARG A 392 9.31 -14.34 -18.13
C ARG A 392 7.99 -13.67 -17.81
N HIS A 393 8.02 -12.35 -17.70
CA HIS A 393 6.80 -11.55 -17.55
C HIS A 393 5.98 -11.56 -18.84
N LEU A 394 4.67 -11.71 -18.68
CA LEU A 394 3.66 -11.65 -19.73
C LEU A 394 2.73 -10.45 -19.49
N PRO A 395 1.88 -10.08 -20.47
CA PRO A 395 0.83 -9.09 -20.24
C PRO A 395 -0.08 -9.46 -19.05
N ILE A 396 -0.69 -8.45 -18.44
CA ILE A 396 -1.66 -8.63 -17.34
C ILE A 396 -2.76 -9.60 -17.77
N ALA A 397 -3.04 -10.62 -16.96
CA ALA A 397 -4.03 -11.66 -17.27
C ALA A 397 -5.47 -11.18 -17.03
N LEU A 398 -5.74 -10.55 -15.87
CA LEU A 398 -7.07 -10.06 -15.51
C LEU A 398 -7.00 -8.62 -14.98
N THR A 399 -7.84 -7.73 -15.51
CA THR A 399 -7.94 -6.30 -15.14
C THR A 399 -9.32 -5.96 -14.58
N SER A 400 -9.50 -4.83 -13.91
CA SER A 400 -10.81 -4.40 -13.40
C SER A 400 -11.62 -3.68 -14.49
N ASP A 401 -12.35 -4.42 -15.34
CA ASP A 401 -13.11 -3.87 -16.48
C ASP A 401 -14.62 -4.15 -16.44
N LYS A 402 -15.12 -4.84 -15.41
CA LYS A 402 -16.54 -5.17 -15.20
C LYS A 402 -17.04 -4.67 -13.86
N TRP A 403 -18.35 -4.47 -13.74
CA TRP A 403 -18.99 -3.90 -12.53
C TRP A 403 -18.76 -4.74 -11.26
N TYR A 404 -18.63 -6.06 -11.40
CA TYR A 404 -18.51 -7.00 -10.29
C TYR A 404 -17.08 -7.08 -9.69
N GLU A 405 -16.14 -6.36 -10.28
CA GLU A 405 -14.72 -6.33 -9.89
C GLU A 405 -14.10 -4.94 -10.14
N ILE A 406 -14.94 -3.92 -10.29
CA ILE A 406 -14.52 -2.58 -10.73
C ILE A 406 -13.54 -1.94 -9.74
N ASN A 407 -13.59 -2.36 -8.47
CA ASN A 407 -12.68 -1.92 -7.41
C ASN A 407 -11.47 -2.85 -7.23
N GLY A 408 -11.36 -3.94 -8.00
CA GLY A 408 -10.18 -4.81 -8.03
C GLY A 408 -10.50 -6.28 -8.33
N VAL A 409 -9.53 -6.94 -8.98
CA VAL A 409 -9.47 -8.39 -9.21
C VAL A 409 -8.55 -8.98 -8.15
N TRP A 410 -9.12 -9.49 -7.06
CA TRP A 410 -8.40 -10.00 -5.89
C TRP A 410 -8.04 -11.48 -6.04
N THR A 411 -7.49 -12.07 -4.98
CA THR A 411 -6.93 -13.42 -4.97
C THR A 411 -7.93 -14.50 -5.43
N GLY A 412 -7.37 -15.57 -5.98
CA GLY A 412 -8.10 -16.71 -6.50
C GLY A 412 -7.20 -17.92 -6.66
N SER A 413 -7.74 -19.00 -7.20
CA SER A 413 -7.03 -20.26 -7.41
C SER A 413 -7.45 -20.94 -8.71
N ALA A 414 -6.51 -21.69 -9.29
CA ALA A 414 -6.72 -22.45 -10.51
C ALA A 414 -7.12 -23.89 -10.19
N THR A 415 -8.06 -24.44 -10.96
CA THR A 415 -8.35 -25.87 -10.98
C THR A 415 -8.21 -26.39 -12.41
N ILE A 416 -7.42 -27.44 -12.60
CA ILE A 416 -7.28 -28.14 -13.87
C ILE A 416 -8.26 -29.32 -13.87
N LEU A 417 -9.16 -29.35 -14.85
CA LEU A 417 -10.14 -30.43 -14.99
C LEU A 417 -9.52 -31.63 -15.74
N PRO A 418 -10.07 -32.85 -15.57
CA PRO A 418 -9.58 -34.06 -16.25
C PRO A 418 -9.53 -33.99 -17.78
N ASP A 419 -10.31 -33.10 -18.40
CA ASP A 419 -10.31 -32.87 -19.85
C ASP A 419 -9.32 -31.78 -20.31
N GLY A 420 -8.53 -31.24 -19.37
CA GLY A 420 -7.52 -30.21 -19.63
C GLY A 420 -8.03 -28.77 -19.55
N GLN A 421 -9.32 -28.54 -19.30
CA GLN A 421 -9.83 -27.19 -19.08
C GLN A 421 -9.27 -26.59 -17.79
N ILE A 422 -9.02 -25.29 -17.79
CA ILE A 422 -8.51 -24.55 -16.62
C ILE A 422 -9.59 -23.59 -16.16
N MET A 423 -10.05 -23.78 -14.93
CA MET A 423 -11.06 -22.94 -14.29
C MET A 423 -10.39 -22.07 -13.23
N MET A 424 -10.51 -20.76 -13.36
CA MET A 424 -9.98 -19.79 -12.42
C MET A 424 -11.10 -19.15 -11.63
N LEU A 425 -11.19 -19.47 -10.35
CA LEU A 425 -12.09 -18.79 -9.42
C LEU A 425 -11.31 -17.69 -8.71
N TYR A 426 -11.89 -16.49 -8.64
CA TYR A 426 -11.26 -15.34 -7.99
C TYR A 426 -12.29 -14.42 -7.36
N THR A 427 -11.86 -13.61 -6.39
CA THR A 427 -12.72 -12.60 -5.77
C THR A 427 -12.66 -11.28 -6.55
N GLY A 428 -13.81 -10.70 -6.88
CA GLY A 428 -13.93 -9.33 -7.36
C GLY A 428 -14.50 -8.41 -6.29
N SER A 429 -14.04 -7.16 -6.29
CA SER A 429 -14.63 -6.10 -5.47
C SER A 429 -15.56 -5.23 -6.30
N THR A 430 -16.85 -5.26 -5.98
CA THR A 430 -17.88 -4.46 -6.66
C THR A 430 -17.77 -2.97 -6.32
N ASN A 431 -18.53 -2.11 -7.01
CA ASN A 431 -18.64 -0.69 -6.71
C ASN A 431 -19.12 -0.37 -5.29
N GLU A 432 -19.90 -1.27 -4.67
CA GLU A 432 -20.36 -1.20 -3.28
C GLU A 432 -19.39 -1.88 -2.30
N THR A 433 -18.16 -2.16 -2.76
CA THR A 433 -17.09 -2.86 -2.03
C THR A 433 -17.47 -4.24 -1.49
N MET A 434 -18.56 -4.82 -1.99
CA MET A 434 -18.95 -6.20 -1.76
C MET A 434 -17.97 -7.13 -2.47
N GLN A 435 -17.53 -8.17 -1.75
CA GLN A 435 -16.69 -9.24 -2.27
C GLN A 435 -17.57 -10.32 -2.89
N VAL A 436 -17.32 -10.64 -4.16
CA VAL A 436 -18.09 -11.63 -4.95
C VAL A 436 -17.13 -12.57 -5.66
N GLN A 437 -17.53 -13.81 -5.93
CA GLN A 437 -16.67 -14.75 -6.66
C GLN A 437 -17.01 -14.76 -8.13
N ASN A 438 -15.97 -14.79 -8.94
CA ASN A 438 -16.03 -14.69 -10.39
C ASN A 438 -15.25 -15.86 -11.00
N LEU A 439 -15.65 -16.25 -12.21
CA LEU A 439 -15.01 -17.28 -13.00
C LEU A 439 -14.32 -16.66 -14.23
N ALA A 440 -13.08 -17.09 -14.47
CA ALA A 440 -12.36 -16.87 -15.72
C ALA A 440 -11.73 -18.19 -16.22
N TYR A 441 -11.42 -18.24 -17.51
CA TYR A 441 -10.74 -19.36 -18.16
C TYR A 441 -9.94 -18.85 -19.36
N PRO A 442 -8.93 -19.59 -19.84
CA PRO A 442 -8.15 -19.18 -21.02
C PRO A 442 -9.04 -19.01 -22.26
N ASP A 443 -8.78 -17.97 -23.06
CA ASP A 443 -9.45 -17.77 -24.36
C ASP A 443 -9.03 -18.84 -25.37
N ASP A 444 -7.72 -19.11 -25.43
CA ASP A 444 -7.12 -20.18 -26.21
C ASP A 444 -6.40 -21.18 -25.29
N PRO A 445 -7.01 -22.34 -24.96
CA PRO A 445 -6.36 -23.35 -24.14
C PRO A 445 -5.19 -24.05 -24.84
N SER A 446 -4.99 -23.84 -26.15
CA SER A 446 -3.85 -24.37 -26.88
C SER A 446 -2.61 -23.47 -26.82
N ASP A 447 -2.75 -22.22 -26.39
CA ASP A 447 -1.62 -21.33 -26.13
C ASP A 447 -0.87 -21.82 -24.87
N PRO A 448 0.37 -22.30 -24.99
CA PRO A 448 1.14 -22.76 -23.83
C PRO A 448 1.50 -21.63 -22.86
N LEU A 449 1.35 -20.36 -23.25
CA LEU A 449 1.60 -19.20 -22.41
C LEU A 449 0.33 -18.66 -21.73
N LEU A 450 -0.86 -19.12 -22.15
CA LEU A 450 -2.16 -18.68 -21.65
C LEU A 450 -2.29 -17.15 -21.53
N THR A 451 -1.93 -16.41 -22.59
CA THR A 451 -1.83 -14.95 -22.53
C THR A 451 -3.17 -14.26 -22.33
N ASP A 452 -4.22 -14.78 -22.94
CA ASP A 452 -5.54 -14.15 -22.98
C ASP A 452 -6.58 -14.96 -22.18
N TRP A 453 -7.40 -14.24 -21.42
CA TRP A 453 -8.38 -14.81 -20.49
C TRP A 453 -9.78 -14.25 -20.76
N VAL A 454 -10.77 -15.13 -20.72
CA VAL A 454 -12.19 -14.76 -20.82
C VAL A 454 -12.84 -14.86 -19.44
N LYS A 455 -13.51 -13.78 -19.05
CA LYS A 455 -14.37 -13.77 -17.87
C LYS A 455 -15.75 -14.29 -18.23
N TYR A 456 -16.28 -15.20 -17.43
CA TYR A 456 -17.59 -15.77 -17.66
C TYR A 456 -18.67 -14.68 -17.69
N SER A 457 -19.52 -14.69 -18.73
CA SER A 457 -20.55 -13.68 -18.92
C SER A 457 -21.62 -13.66 -17.82
N GLY A 458 -21.74 -14.76 -17.05
CA GLY A 458 -22.65 -14.87 -15.91
C GLY A 458 -22.05 -14.42 -14.58
N ASN A 459 -20.85 -13.84 -14.55
CA ASN A 459 -20.25 -13.31 -13.33
C ASN A 459 -21.09 -12.16 -12.72
N PRO A 460 -21.12 -12.03 -11.37
CA PRO A 460 -20.47 -12.93 -10.41
C PRO A 460 -21.23 -14.26 -10.25
N VAL A 461 -20.48 -15.35 -10.06
CA VAL A 461 -21.04 -16.70 -9.89
C VAL A 461 -21.45 -17.01 -8.44
N LEU A 462 -20.87 -16.31 -7.47
CA LEU A 462 -21.25 -16.39 -6.05
C LEU A 462 -21.24 -15.00 -5.42
N VAL A 463 -22.19 -14.79 -4.51
CA VAL A 463 -22.28 -13.62 -3.63
C VAL A 463 -22.23 -14.07 -2.17
N PRO A 464 -21.93 -13.19 -1.20
CA PRO A 464 -21.92 -13.56 0.21
C PRO A 464 -23.26 -14.16 0.63
N PRO A 465 -23.29 -15.37 1.25
CA PRO A 465 -24.53 -15.98 1.68
C PRO A 465 -25.10 -15.28 2.93
N PRO A 466 -26.40 -15.47 3.25
CA PRO A 466 -27.00 -14.87 4.45
C PRO A 466 -26.21 -15.19 5.73
N GLY A 467 -25.91 -14.16 6.52
CA GLY A 467 -25.15 -14.28 7.76
C GLY A 467 -23.65 -14.05 7.61
N ILE A 468 -23.14 -13.92 6.37
CA ILE A 468 -21.75 -13.54 6.09
C ILE A 468 -21.68 -12.06 5.72
N ASN A 469 -20.68 -11.36 6.24
CA ASN A 469 -20.46 -9.96 5.94
C ASN A 469 -20.02 -9.79 4.48
N ILE A 470 -20.50 -8.73 3.83
CA ILE A 470 -20.15 -8.40 2.43
C ILE A 470 -18.66 -8.11 2.22
N HIS A 471 -17.93 -7.84 3.30
CA HIS A 471 -16.49 -7.60 3.29
C HIS A 471 -15.68 -8.78 3.83
N ASP A 472 -16.28 -9.94 4.10
CA ASP A 472 -15.62 -11.11 4.70
C ASP A 472 -15.89 -12.39 3.88
N PHE A 473 -15.84 -12.31 2.55
CA PHE A 473 -16.16 -13.44 1.65
C PHE A 473 -15.21 -13.46 0.46
N ARG A 474 -14.02 -14.06 0.62
CA ARG A 474 -12.95 -13.98 -0.38
C ARG A 474 -12.02 -15.20 -0.43
N ASP A 475 -11.23 -15.20 -1.50
CA ASP A 475 -10.10 -16.10 -1.75
C ASP A 475 -10.49 -17.57 -1.94
N PRO A 476 -11.24 -17.91 -3.02
CA PRO A 476 -11.65 -19.27 -3.30
C PRO A 476 -10.44 -20.19 -3.53
N THR A 477 -10.50 -21.40 -2.99
CA THR A 477 -9.41 -22.40 -3.11
C THR A 477 -9.38 -23.09 -4.47
N THR A 478 -8.28 -23.80 -4.74
CA THR A 478 -8.29 -24.88 -5.74
C THR A 478 -9.35 -25.89 -5.35
N ALA A 479 -10.11 -26.38 -6.33
CA ALA A 479 -11.15 -27.38 -6.09
C ALA A 479 -10.58 -28.80 -6.13
N TRP A 480 -11.22 -29.72 -5.42
CA TRP A 480 -10.98 -31.16 -5.47
C TRP A 480 -12.23 -31.91 -5.91
N ILE A 481 -12.07 -33.06 -6.56
CA ILE A 481 -13.20 -33.87 -7.00
C ILE A 481 -13.63 -34.85 -5.91
N THR A 482 -14.94 -35.00 -5.68
CA THR A 482 -15.51 -36.02 -4.81
C THR A 482 -15.78 -37.32 -5.59
N PRO A 483 -15.90 -38.49 -4.93
CA PRO A 483 -16.25 -39.76 -5.57
C PRO A 483 -17.60 -39.75 -6.29
N GLU A 484 -18.52 -38.87 -5.91
CA GLU A 484 -19.78 -38.64 -6.62
C GLU A 484 -19.61 -37.82 -7.92
N GLY A 485 -18.39 -37.38 -8.23
CA GLY A 485 -18.06 -36.60 -9.42
C GLY A 485 -18.41 -35.11 -9.32
N LYS A 486 -18.65 -34.60 -8.10
CA LYS A 486 -18.79 -33.15 -7.84
C LYS A 486 -17.42 -32.54 -7.58
N TRP A 487 -17.24 -31.29 -7.96
CA TRP A 487 -16.11 -30.47 -7.51
C TRP A 487 -16.47 -29.77 -6.22
N ARG A 488 -15.52 -29.70 -5.30
CA ARG A 488 -15.65 -29.03 -4.01
C ARG A 488 -14.50 -28.07 -3.80
N PHE A 489 -14.78 -26.92 -3.22
CA PHE A 489 -13.77 -25.92 -2.84
C PHE A 489 -14.25 -25.13 -1.63
N MET A 490 -13.37 -24.27 -1.13
CA MET A 490 -13.65 -23.47 0.05
C MET A 490 -13.51 -21.98 -0.18
N ILE A 491 -14.11 -21.19 0.71
CA ILE A 491 -13.94 -19.74 0.78
C ILE A 491 -13.76 -19.36 2.25
N GLY A 492 -12.73 -18.55 2.51
CA GLY A 492 -12.44 -18.02 3.83
C GLY A 492 -13.42 -16.92 4.23
N SER A 493 -13.80 -16.89 5.50
CA SER A 493 -14.79 -15.94 6.04
C SER A 493 -14.64 -15.84 7.56
N GLN A 494 -15.40 -14.93 8.17
CA GLN A 494 -15.64 -14.92 9.61
C GLN A 494 -17.12 -14.78 9.96
N VAL A 495 -17.47 -15.22 11.18
CA VAL A 495 -18.72 -14.88 11.85
C VAL A 495 -18.39 -14.44 13.27
N ASN A 496 -18.68 -13.18 13.59
CA ASN A 496 -18.19 -12.52 14.80
C ASN A 496 -16.65 -12.60 14.85
N GLU A 497 -16.07 -13.13 15.92
CA GLU A 497 -14.62 -13.32 16.09
C GLU A 497 -14.15 -14.73 15.69
N THR A 498 -15.03 -15.54 15.09
CA THR A 498 -14.71 -16.92 14.70
C THR A 498 -14.35 -16.97 13.23
N GLY A 499 -13.11 -17.37 12.93
CA GLY A 499 -12.69 -17.66 11.56
C GLY A 499 -13.30 -18.97 11.08
N ILE A 500 -13.78 -18.97 9.84
CA ILE A 500 -14.53 -20.09 9.27
C ILE A 500 -14.09 -20.38 7.83
N SER A 501 -14.34 -21.62 7.40
CA SER A 501 -14.21 -22.03 6.00
C SER A 501 -15.56 -22.54 5.48
N LEU A 502 -16.16 -21.79 4.54
CA LEU A 502 -17.38 -22.17 3.84
C LEU A 502 -17.05 -23.21 2.76
N VAL A 503 -17.96 -24.15 2.50
CA VAL A 503 -17.76 -25.24 1.52
C VAL A 503 -18.84 -25.21 0.45
N TYR A 504 -18.44 -25.27 -0.80
CA TYR A 504 -19.33 -25.28 -1.95
C TYR A 504 -19.08 -26.49 -2.84
N ASP A 505 -20.15 -27.09 -3.31
CA ASP A 505 -20.14 -28.09 -4.37
C ASP A 505 -20.52 -27.46 -5.73
N THR A 506 -19.95 -27.97 -6.82
CA THR A 506 -20.33 -27.61 -8.19
C THR A 506 -20.13 -28.79 -9.15
N LEU A 507 -20.88 -28.79 -10.25
CA LEU A 507 -20.68 -29.73 -11.37
C LEU A 507 -20.02 -29.07 -12.58
N ASP A 508 -20.09 -27.74 -12.68
CA ASP A 508 -19.78 -26.99 -13.90
C ASP A 508 -19.03 -25.67 -13.66
N PHE A 509 -18.68 -25.36 -12.40
CA PHE A 509 -18.07 -24.11 -11.95
C PHE A 509 -18.89 -22.84 -12.24
N LYS A 510 -20.17 -23.00 -12.61
CA LYS A 510 -21.10 -21.90 -12.90
C LYS A 510 -22.24 -21.88 -11.89
N ASN A 511 -22.67 -23.06 -11.44
CA ASN A 511 -23.71 -23.26 -10.45
C ASN A 511 -23.11 -23.89 -9.20
N PHE A 512 -23.40 -23.30 -8.05
CA PHE A 512 -22.76 -23.64 -6.78
C PHE A 512 -23.81 -23.93 -5.70
N GLU A 513 -23.58 -25.00 -4.95
CA GLU A 513 -24.40 -25.41 -3.80
C GLU A 513 -23.60 -25.17 -2.52
N LEU A 514 -24.05 -24.23 -1.67
CA LEU A 514 -23.49 -24.05 -0.34
C LEU A 514 -23.89 -25.24 0.54
N LEU A 515 -22.92 -25.93 1.13
CA LEU A 515 -23.20 -26.98 2.10
C LEU A 515 -23.63 -26.38 3.44
N SER A 516 -24.53 -27.06 4.15
CA SER A 516 -25.11 -26.56 5.42
C SER A 516 -24.11 -26.46 6.58
N GLY A 517 -22.91 -27.04 6.43
CA GLY A 517 -21.86 -27.05 7.44
C GLY A 517 -20.62 -26.30 6.96
N LEU A 518 -19.71 -26.06 7.89
CA LEU A 518 -18.36 -25.55 7.63
C LEU A 518 -17.39 -26.72 7.49
N LEU A 519 -16.31 -26.53 6.73
CA LEU A 519 -15.22 -27.50 6.76
C LEU A 519 -14.59 -27.53 8.15
N HIS A 520 -14.28 -26.33 8.66
CA HIS A 520 -13.70 -26.10 9.98
C HIS A 520 -13.92 -24.64 10.44
N SER A 521 -13.74 -24.39 11.73
CA SER A 521 -13.83 -23.07 12.34
C SER A 521 -13.04 -22.99 13.65
N VAL A 522 -12.41 -21.85 13.93
CA VAL A 522 -11.68 -21.62 15.18
C VAL A 522 -12.08 -20.27 15.79
N LEU A 523 -12.39 -20.28 17.09
CA LEU A 523 -12.82 -19.08 17.81
C LEU A 523 -11.62 -18.18 18.12
N GLY A 524 -11.78 -16.87 17.93
CA GLY A 524 -10.79 -15.86 18.30
C GLY A 524 -9.68 -15.65 17.27
N THR A 525 -9.84 -16.19 16.06
CA THR A 525 -8.86 -16.03 14.97
C THR A 525 -9.23 -14.92 13.98
N GLY A 526 -10.43 -14.34 14.09
CA GLY A 526 -10.90 -13.33 13.15
C GLY A 526 -11.05 -13.84 11.72
N MET A 527 -10.88 -12.95 10.75
CA MET A 527 -11.08 -13.24 9.33
C MET A 527 -10.02 -14.21 8.78
N TRP A 528 -10.48 -15.31 8.19
CA TRP A 528 -9.64 -16.24 7.45
C TRP A 528 -9.56 -15.80 5.99
N GLU A 529 -8.39 -15.33 5.58
CA GLU A 529 -8.02 -15.05 4.20
C GLU A 529 -7.27 -16.24 3.59
N CYS A 530 -7.21 -16.27 2.26
CA CYS A 530 -6.34 -17.17 1.49
C CYS A 530 -6.28 -18.59 2.06
N VAL A 531 -7.46 -19.16 2.35
CA VAL A 531 -7.56 -20.53 2.85
C VAL A 531 -6.97 -21.49 1.81
N ASP A 532 -6.35 -22.57 2.28
CA ASP A 532 -5.86 -23.65 1.42
C ASP A 532 -6.17 -24.99 2.07
N PHE A 533 -6.46 -25.99 1.23
CA PHE A 533 -6.80 -27.34 1.68
C PHE A 533 -6.22 -28.36 0.71
N TYR A 534 -5.36 -29.22 1.23
CA TYR A 534 -4.68 -30.20 0.41
C TYR A 534 -4.21 -31.43 1.18
N PRO A 535 -4.07 -32.56 0.49
CA PRO A 535 -3.56 -33.79 1.08
C PRO A 535 -2.03 -33.84 1.12
N VAL A 536 -1.51 -34.59 2.11
CA VAL A 536 -0.10 -34.98 2.25
C VAL A 536 -0.01 -36.49 2.51
N SER A 537 1.00 -37.13 1.91
CA SER A 537 1.23 -38.56 2.09
C SER A 537 1.83 -38.87 3.46
N GLN A 538 1.37 -39.93 4.11
CA GLN A 538 1.96 -40.45 5.34
C GLN A 538 3.11 -41.44 5.07
N THR A 539 3.22 -41.95 3.84
CA THR A 539 4.11 -43.06 3.47
C THR A 539 5.14 -42.68 2.41
N GLU A 540 4.80 -41.79 1.48
CA GLU A 540 5.64 -41.38 0.36
C GLU A 540 6.31 -40.02 0.59
N GLU A 541 7.42 -39.75 -0.09
CA GLU A 541 8.11 -38.43 -0.09
C GLU A 541 7.73 -37.62 -1.34
N SER A 542 6.47 -37.77 -1.76
CA SER A 542 5.87 -37.14 -2.92
C SER A 542 4.74 -36.21 -2.47
N GLY A 543 4.48 -35.18 -3.27
CA GLY A 543 3.23 -34.43 -3.16
C GLY A 543 2.07 -35.27 -3.68
N LEU A 544 0.86 -34.92 -3.24
CA LEU A 544 -0.37 -35.55 -3.71
C LEU A 544 -1.22 -34.54 -4.49
N ASP A 545 -1.93 -35.05 -5.50
CA ASP A 545 -3.02 -34.32 -6.15
C ASP A 545 -4.03 -33.85 -5.11
N THR A 546 -4.64 -32.69 -5.34
CA THR A 546 -5.57 -32.06 -4.39
C THR A 546 -6.79 -32.94 -4.09
N SER A 547 -7.15 -33.88 -4.97
CA SER A 547 -8.25 -34.82 -4.79
C SER A 547 -7.87 -36.14 -4.11
N ALA A 548 -6.61 -36.33 -3.74
CA ALA A 548 -6.18 -37.56 -3.07
C ALA A 548 -6.79 -37.66 -1.66
N ASN A 549 -7.40 -38.80 -1.35
CA ASN A 549 -7.99 -39.09 -0.04
C ASN A 549 -7.81 -40.59 0.30
N GLY A 550 -7.81 -40.95 1.58
CA GLY A 550 -7.71 -42.33 2.03
C GLY A 550 -6.90 -42.53 3.33
N ASN A 551 -6.71 -43.79 3.73
CA ASN A 551 -6.12 -44.15 5.02
C ASN A 551 -4.65 -43.73 5.20
N GLU A 552 -3.90 -43.61 4.11
CA GLU A 552 -2.49 -43.18 4.11
C GLU A 552 -2.31 -41.68 3.83
N VAL A 553 -3.41 -40.92 3.86
CA VAL A 553 -3.42 -39.49 3.56
C VAL A 553 -3.82 -38.70 4.81
N LYS A 554 -3.11 -37.62 5.08
CA LYS A 554 -3.55 -36.55 5.99
C LYS A 554 -3.90 -35.32 5.17
N HIS A 555 -4.71 -34.43 5.74
CA HIS A 555 -5.07 -33.19 5.10
C HIS A 555 -4.57 -32.00 5.91
N VAL A 556 -4.03 -31.02 5.21
CA VAL A 556 -3.62 -29.73 5.75
C VAL A 556 -4.78 -28.76 5.52
N VAL A 557 -5.21 -28.07 6.58
CA VAL A 557 -5.99 -26.83 6.44
C VAL A 557 -5.07 -25.69 6.79
N LYS A 558 -5.01 -24.68 5.92
CA LYS A 558 -4.28 -23.43 6.15
C LYS A 558 -5.20 -22.23 6.01
N ALA A 559 -4.96 -21.20 6.83
CA ALA A 559 -5.56 -19.88 6.70
C ALA A 559 -4.51 -18.79 6.92
N SER A 560 -4.64 -17.69 6.17
CA SER A 560 -3.98 -16.42 6.46
C SER A 560 -4.87 -15.63 7.41
N LEU A 561 -4.38 -15.24 8.59
CA LEU A 561 -5.19 -14.46 9.52
C LEU A 561 -5.06 -12.97 9.22
N ASP A 562 -6.17 -12.29 8.95
CA ASP A 562 -6.21 -10.85 8.63
C ASP A 562 -5.68 -10.00 9.81
N ASP A 563 -5.99 -10.42 11.03
CA ASP A 563 -5.72 -9.68 12.28
C ASP A 563 -4.23 -9.59 12.62
N ASP A 564 -3.47 -10.69 12.45
CA ASP A 564 -2.07 -10.77 12.86
C ASP A 564 -1.07 -10.84 11.69
N ARG A 565 -1.59 -10.95 10.45
CA ARG A 565 -0.82 -11.02 9.20
C ARG A 565 0.16 -12.21 9.13
N ASN A 566 -0.22 -13.37 9.66
CA ASN A 566 0.54 -14.62 9.52
C ASN A 566 -0.28 -15.77 8.91
N ASP A 567 0.45 -16.73 8.36
CA ASP A 567 -0.12 -17.94 7.76
C ASP A 567 0.04 -19.13 8.70
N TYR A 568 -1.10 -19.70 9.11
CA TYR A 568 -1.15 -20.85 10.02
C TYR A 568 -1.72 -22.07 9.33
N TYR A 569 -1.20 -23.24 9.69
CA TYR A 569 -1.74 -24.50 9.23
C TYR A 569 -1.90 -25.48 10.38
N ALA A 570 -2.76 -26.48 10.18
CA ALA A 570 -2.88 -27.63 11.05
C ALA A 570 -3.04 -28.91 10.24
N LEU A 571 -2.61 -30.03 10.83
CA LEU A 571 -2.75 -31.38 10.28
C LEU A 571 -4.02 -32.02 10.82
N GLY A 572 -4.69 -32.80 9.99
CA GLY A 572 -5.90 -33.48 10.40
C GLY A 572 -6.41 -34.49 9.38
N THR A 573 -7.62 -34.97 9.64
CA THR A 573 -8.29 -35.96 8.81
C THR A 573 -9.55 -35.35 8.20
N TYR A 574 -9.74 -35.56 6.91
CA TYR A 574 -10.91 -35.11 6.18
C TYR A 574 -11.92 -36.25 6.02
N ASP A 575 -13.15 -36.02 6.49
CA ASP A 575 -14.30 -36.87 6.21
C ASP A 575 -15.13 -36.22 5.10
N GLU A 576 -15.01 -36.82 3.92
CA GLU A 576 -15.64 -36.35 2.70
C GLU A 576 -17.16 -36.47 2.71
N ALA A 577 -17.70 -37.51 3.36
CA ALA A 577 -19.14 -37.76 3.44
C ALA A 577 -19.86 -36.67 4.25
N THR A 578 -19.18 -36.13 5.26
CA THR A 578 -19.69 -35.02 6.07
C THR A 578 -19.15 -33.66 5.66
N ALA A 579 -18.19 -33.62 4.72
CA ALA A 579 -17.44 -32.44 4.31
C ALA A 579 -16.75 -31.72 5.49
N LYS A 580 -16.31 -32.48 6.51
CA LYS A 580 -15.67 -31.93 7.71
C LYS A 580 -14.23 -32.34 7.81
N TRP A 581 -13.42 -31.44 8.34
CA TRP A 581 -12.05 -31.71 8.72
C TRP A 581 -11.92 -31.68 10.25
N ALA A 582 -11.13 -32.61 10.80
CA ALA A 582 -10.85 -32.66 12.22
C ALA A 582 -9.34 -32.54 12.46
N PRO A 583 -8.88 -31.58 13.28
CA PRO A 583 -7.46 -31.44 13.61
C PRO A 583 -6.97 -32.66 14.39
N ASP A 584 -5.72 -33.05 14.16
CA ASP A 584 -5.04 -34.07 14.94
C ASP A 584 -4.83 -33.62 16.40
N ASP A 585 -4.53 -32.33 16.61
CA ASP A 585 -4.41 -31.70 17.93
C ASP A 585 -5.11 -30.32 17.94
N ARG A 586 -6.10 -30.17 18.81
CA ARG A 586 -6.90 -28.94 18.95
C ARG A 586 -6.15 -27.80 19.64
N ASN A 587 -5.04 -28.08 20.32
CA ASN A 587 -4.25 -27.03 20.99
C ASN A 587 -3.32 -26.28 20.02
N ILE A 588 -3.10 -26.84 18.83
CA ILE A 588 -2.30 -26.26 17.74
C ILE A 588 -3.12 -26.21 16.45
N ASP A 589 -4.41 -25.88 16.59
CA ASP A 589 -5.34 -25.73 15.47
C ASP A 589 -4.98 -24.53 14.58
N VAL A 590 -5.67 -24.40 13.44
CA VAL A 590 -5.49 -23.32 12.48
C VAL A 590 -5.64 -21.96 13.18
N GLY A 591 -4.62 -21.12 13.06
CA GLY A 591 -4.58 -19.78 13.66
C GLY A 591 -3.99 -19.69 15.06
N ILE A 592 -3.78 -20.83 15.75
CA ILE A 592 -3.26 -20.86 17.13
C ILE A 592 -2.07 -21.81 17.32
N GLY A 593 -1.67 -22.50 16.25
CA GLY A 593 -0.61 -23.50 16.26
C GLY A 593 0.56 -23.18 15.34
N LEU A 594 0.80 -24.07 14.38
CA LEU A 594 1.97 -24.05 13.50
C LEU A 594 1.81 -23.02 12.39
N ARG A 595 2.93 -22.44 11.98
CA ARG A 595 3.03 -21.53 10.83
C ARG A 595 3.91 -22.15 9.75
N TYR A 596 3.68 -21.80 8.49
CA TYR A 596 4.64 -22.14 7.44
C TYR A 596 5.98 -21.43 7.70
N ASP A 597 5.92 -20.17 8.08
CA ASP A 597 7.09 -19.34 8.27
C ASP A 597 6.83 -18.41 9.47
N TYR A 598 7.84 -18.23 10.32
CA TYR A 598 7.75 -17.45 11.55
C TYR A 598 8.24 -16.01 11.38
N GLY A 599 8.58 -15.59 10.15
CA GLY A 599 8.93 -14.23 9.77
C GLY A 599 7.88 -13.55 8.89
N LYS A 600 8.32 -12.82 7.87
CA LYS A 600 7.47 -12.10 6.90
C LYS A 600 7.04 -13.04 5.78
N PHE A 601 5.84 -13.59 5.90
CA PHE A 601 5.28 -14.53 4.94
C PHE A 601 3.76 -14.57 5.06
N TYR A 602 3.04 -14.26 3.98
CA TYR A 602 1.59 -14.13 4.01
C TYR A 602 0.93 -14.56 2.70
N ALA A 603 -0.39 -14.73 2.75
CA ALA A 603 -1.24 -15.05 1.59
C ALA A 603 -0.73 -16.24 0.77
N SER A 604 -0.11 -17.22 1.44
CA SER A 604 0.52 -18.36 0.78
C SER A 604 -0.50 -19.29 0.14
N LYS A 605 -0.11 -19.91 -0.97
CA LYS A 605 -0.96 -20.81 -1.74
C LYS A 605 -0.12 -21.91 -2.35
N SER A 606 -0.62 -23.14 -2.27
CA SER A 606 0.04 -24.30 -2.85
C SER A 606 -0.60 -24.76 -4.15
N PHE A 607 0.16 -25.45 -4.98
CA PHE A 607 -0.35 -26.21 -6.11
C PHE A 607 0.39 -27.55 -6.24
N PHE A 608 -0.23 -28.51 -6.92
CA PHE A 608 0.39 -29.79 -7.23
C PHE A 608 1.12 -29.73 -8.58
N ASP A 609 2.42 -29.96 -8.57
CA ASP A 609 3.25 -30.14 -9.76
C ASP A 609 3.28 -31.63 -10.13
N GLU A 610 2.39 -32.02 -11.05
CA GLU A 610 2.27 -33.39 -11.53
C GLU A 610 3.57 -33.91 -12.15
N LYS A 611 4.34 -33.04 -12.83
CA LYS A 611 5.54 -33.42 -13.59
C LYS A 611 6.64 -33.98 -12.68
N LYS A 612 6.74 -33.46 -11.46
CA LYS A 612 7.70 -33.94 -10.45
C LYS A 612 7.02 -34.58 -9.24
N SER A 613 5.70 -34.77 -9.30
CA SER A 613 4.90 -35.35 -8.22
C SER A 613 5.20 -34.71 -6.86
N ARG A 614 5.13 -33.38 -6.80
CA ARG A 614 5.45 -32.59 -5.60
C ARG A 614 4.43 -31.47 -5.40
N ARG A 615 4.21 -31.08 -4.15
CA ARG A 615 3.41 -29.90 -3.83
C ARG A 615 4.35 -28.71 -3.65
N VAL A 616 4.05 -27.61 -4.35
CA VAL A 616 4.86 -26.38 -4.33
C VAL A 616 4.06 -25.27 -3.66
N LEU A 617 4.68 -24.57 -2.72
CA LEU A 617 4.13 -23.47 -1.96
C LEU A 617 4.76 -22.14 -2.41
N TRP A 618 3.91 -21.15 -2.63
CA TRP A 618 4.26 -19.74 -2.83
C TRP A 618 3.82 -18.93 -1.63
N GLY A 619 4.59 -17.90 -1.24
CA GLY A 619 4.18 -16.95 -0.21
C GLY A 619 4.63 -15.53 -0.54
N TRP A 620 3.73 -14.58 -0.30
CA TRP A 620 4.01 -13.16 -0.46
C TRP A 620 4.82 -12.65 0.73
N ILE A 621 5.88 -11.91 0.44
CA ILE A 621 6.78 -11.31 1.43
C ILE A 621 6.59 -9.78 1.39
N PRO A 622 5.82 -9.20 2.32
CA PRO A 622 5.61 -7.76 2.36
C PRO A 622 6.90 -7.02 2.74
N GLU A 623 6.99 -5.75 2.36
CA GLU A 623 8.06 -4.86 2.80
C GLU A 623 8.04 -4.61 4.33
N THR A 624 9.17 -4.16 4.85
CA THR A 624 9.35 -3.77 6.26
C THR A 624 9.98 -2.39 6.41
N ASP A 625 10.26 -1.69 5.30
CA ASP A 625 10.58 -0.26 5.26
C ASP A 625 9.30 0.58 5.14
N GLY A 626 9.43 1.91 5.25
CA GLY A 626 8.29 2.80 5.19
C GLY A 626 7.75 2.94 3.76
N GLU A 627 6.43 3.00 3.58
CA GLU A 627 5.73 3.15 2.29
C GLU A 627 6.28 4.27 1.38
N HIS A 628 6.76 5.37 1.96
CA HIS A 628 7.42 6.44 1.20
C HIS A 628 8.72 6.02 0.49
N LEU A 629 9.41 5.00 1.01
CA LEU A 629 10.57 4.36 0.39
C LEU A 629 10.14 3.39 -0.71
N ASP A 630 9.02 2.70 -0.57
CA ASP A 630 8.41 1.89 -1.65
C ASP A 630 8.17 2.76 -2.89
N ILE A 631 7.53 3.92 -2.68
CA ILE A 631 7.27 4.88 -3.75
C ILE A 631 8.58 5.39 -4.37
N LYS A 632 9.60 5.62 -3.53
CA LYS A 632 10.91 6.10 -3.98
C LYS A 632 11.70 5.04 -4.76
N LYS A 633 11.66 3.78 -4.35
CA LYS A 633 12.37 2.66 -5.00
C LYS A 633 11.61 2.11 -6.20
N GLY A 634 10.33 2.43 -6.35
CA GLY A 634 9.52 2.13 -7.52
C GLY A 634 8.95 0.70 -7.54
N TRP A 635 9.04 -0.03 -6.44
CA TRP A 635 8.42 -1.35 -6.26
C TRP A 635 8.14 -1.62 -4.77
N SER A 636 7.28 -2.60 -4.48
CA SER A 636 7.03 -3.08 -3.12
C SER A 636 6.70 -4.57 -3.16
N SER A 637 7.26 -5.29 -2.18
CA SER A 637 7.09 -6.70 -1.88
C SER A 637 7.74 -7.67 -2.85
N LEU A 638 7.88 -8.91 -2.40
CA LEU A 638 8.48 -10.02 -3.13
C LEU A 638 7.61 -11.28 -3.01
N GLN A 639 7.95 -12.31 -3.77
CA GLN A 639 7.53 -13.69 -3.52
C GLN A 639 8.71 -14.44 -2.90
N SER A 640 8.43 -15.38 -2.00
CA SER A 640 9.44 -16.35 -1.56
C SER A 640 9.90 -17.22 -2.71
N ILE A 641 11.12 -17.75 -2.64
CA ILE A 641 11.50 -18.88 -3.50
C ILE A 641 10.47 -20.00 -3.31
N PRO A 642 9.95 -20.62 -4.38
CA PRO A 642 8.97 -21.68 -4.26
C PRO A 642 9.51 -22.84 -3.43
N ARG A 643 8.70 -23.37 -2.51
CA ARG A 643 9.12 -24.42 -1.56
C ARG A 643 8.33 -25.70 -1.79
N THR A 644 8.97 -26.86 -1.79
CA THR A 644 8.27 -28.14 -1.70
C THR A 644 7.69 -28.33 -0.31
N VAL A 645 6.50 -28.93 -0.21
CA VAL A 645 5.83 -29.24 1.08
C VAL A 645 5.58 -30.73 1.22
N LEU A 646 6.04 -31.31 2.33
CA LEU A 646 5.82 -32.72 2.68
C LEU A 646 5.48 -32.86 4.17
N LEU A 647 4.81 -33.95 4.55
CA LEU A 647 4.68 -34.31 5.97
C LEU A 647 6.07 -34.70 6.52
N ASP A 648 6.44 -34.20 7.70
CA ASP A 648 7.63 -34.71 8.39
C ASP A 648 7.38 -36.15 8.84
N LYS A 649 8.02 -37.12 8.21
CA LYS A 649 7.85 -38.53 8.55
C LYS A 649 8.40 -38.92 9.92
N LYS A 650 9.35 -38.14 10.45
CA LYS A 650 10.02 -38.41 11.72
C LYS A 650 9.13 -37.96 12.89
N THR A 651 8.58 -36.75 12.82
CA THR A 651 7.73 -36.20 13.89
C THR A 651 6.25 -36.52 13.69
N ARG A 652 5.80 -36.59 12.43
CA ARG A 652 4.39 -36.75 12.00
C ARG A 652 3.44 -35.67 12.51
N SER A 653 3.97 -34.57 13.05
CA SER A 653 3.20 -33.51 13.69
C SER A 653 3.36 -32.14 13.03
N ASN A 654 4.24 -32.04 12.03
CA ASN A 654 4.48 -30.82 11.25
C ASN A 654 4.75 -31.19 9.80
N ILE A 655 4.71 -30.20 8.93
CA ILE A 655 5.26 -30.33 7.58
C ILE A 655 6.74 -29.93 7.58
N VAL A 656 7.45 -30.30 6.52
CA VAL A 656 8.75 -29.75 6.16
C VAL A 656 8.65 -28.98 4.85
N GLN A 657 9.39 -27.87 4.77
CA GLN A 657 9.48 -27.02 3.59
C GLN A 657 10.91 -26.92 3.10
N TRP A 658 11.13 -27.00 1.80
CA TRP A 658 12.47 -26.85 1.23
C TRP A 658 12.43 -26.12 -0.10
N PRO A 659 13.36 -25.18 -0.38
CA PRO A 659 13.43 -24.55 -1.70
C PRO A 659 13.47 -25.60 -2.81
N VAL A 660 12.73 -25.35 -3.90
CA VAL A 660 12.72 -26.26 -5.05
C VAL A 660 14.14 -26.52 -5.56
N GLU A 661 14.42 -27.77 -5.93
CA GLU A 661 15.76 -28.22 -6.35
C GLU A 661 16.32 -27.43 -7.55
N GLU A 662 15.46 -26.83 -8.36
CA GLU A 662 15.88 -26.00 -9.49
C GLU A 662 16.64 -24.74 -9.06
N LEU A 663 16.49 -24.29 -7.82
CA LEU A 663 17.28 -23.19 -7.26
C LEU A 663 18.78 -23.49 -7.34
N ASP A 664 19.17 -24.76 -7.16
CA ASP A 664 20.55 -25.19 -7.18
C ASP A 664 21.24 -24.92 -8.54
N SER A 665 20.46 -24.69 -9.61
CA SER A 665 21.00 -24.30 -10.92
C SER A 665 21.65 -22.91 -10.96
N LEU A 666 21.37 -22.06 -9.97
CA LEU A 666 21.99 -20.74 -9.83
C LEU A 666 23.33 -20.78 -9.06
N ARG A 667 23.70 -21.92 -8.47
CA ARG A 667 24.95 -22.03 -7.70
C ARG A 667 26.16 -21.89 -8.63
N LEU A 668 27.04 -20.97 -8.27
CA LEU A 668 28.33 -20.70 -8.92
C LEU A 668 29.46 -21.34 -8.10
N ASP A 669 30.45 -20.54 -7.71
CA ASP A 669 31.58 -20.95 -6.89
C ASP A 669 31.14 -21.34 -5.47
N SER A 670 31.91 -22.23 -4.84
CA SER A 670 31.59 -22.74 -3.50
C SER A 670 32.79 -22.79 -2.56
N TRP A 671 32.53 -22.57 -1.27
CA TRP A 671 33.50 -22.66 -0.19
C TRP A 671 33.02 -23.65 0.86
N GLU A 672 33.93 -24.48 1.34
CA GLU A 672 33.66 -25.47 2.38
C GLU A 672 34.55 -25.20 3.60
N PHE A 673 33.93 -25.17 4.76
CA PHE A 673 34.57 -25.02 6.06
C PHE A 673 34.22 -26.25 6.89
N HIS A 674 35.22 -27.00 7.35
CA HIS A 674 34.99 -28.25 8.08
C HIS A 674 35.46 -28.13 9.52
N ASN A 675 34.60 -28.52 10.45
CA ASN A 675 34.90 -28.65 11.88
C ASN A 675 35.57 -27.40 12.47
N VAL A 676 35.03 -26.23 12.14
CA VAL A 676 35.48 -24.94 12.68
C VAL A 676 35.05 -24.86 14.13
N ALA A 677 36.01 -24.93 15.06
CA ALA A 677 35.75 -24.78 16.48
C ALA A 677 35.53 -23.29 16.84
N MET A 678 34.42 -23.00 17.51
CA MET A 678 34.04 -21.66 17.95
C MET A 678 34.00 -21.59 19.48
N GLU A 679 34.90 -20.81 20.04
CA GLU A 679 34.96 -20.53 21.47
C GLU A 679 33.82 -19.61 21.93
N PRO A 680 33.41 -19.64 23.20
CA PRO A 680 32.39 -18.73 23.74
C PRO A 680 32.76 -17.25 23.53
N GLY A 681 31.85 -16.48 22.93
CA GLY A 681 32.04 -15.06 22.61
C GLY A 681 32.89 -14.78 21.36
N SER A 682 33.13 -15.77 20.50
CA SER A 682 33.94 -15.61 19.29
C SER A 682 33.10 -15.25 18.06
N VAL A 683 33.72 -14.51 17.13
CA VAL A 683 33.20 -14.17 15.81
C VAL A 683 34.32 -14.41 14.80
N LEU A 684 34.02 -15.11 13.71
CA LEU A 684 34.97 -15.47 12.65
C LEU A 684 34.44 -14.98 11.31
N ALA A 685 35.19 -14.10 10.64
CA ALA A 685 34.88 -13.69 9.28
C ALA A 685 35.14 -14.84 8.30
N LEU A 686 34.22 -15.04 7.35
CA LEU A 686 34.33 -16.02 6.28
C LEU A 686 34.57 -15.30 4.96
N ASP A 687 35.76 -15.49 4.38
CA ASP A 687 36.13 -14.87 3.09
C ASP A 687 35.63 -15.72 1.93
N VAL A 688 34.48 -15.34 1.36
CA VAL A 688 33.76 -16.07 0.30
C VAL A 688 33.36 -15.18 -0.89
N GLY A 689 34.09 -14.07 -1.09
CA GLY A 689 33.80 -13.09 -2.13
C GLY A 689 32.57 -12.23 -1.81
N SER A 690 31.71 -11.98 -2.81
CA SER A 690 30.47 -11.23 -2.60
C SER A 690 29.51 -12.01 -1.69
N THR A 691 28.89 -11.34 -0.72
CA THR A 691 27.98 -11.98 0.25
C THR A 691 26.54 -11.45 0.20
N SER A 692 26.20 -10.64 -0.81
CA SER A 692 24.85 -10.14 -1.02
C SER A 692 23.91 -11.17 -1.63
N GLN A 693 24.42 -12.20 -2.31
CA GLN A 693 23.65 -13.28 -2.93
C GLN A 693 24.29 -14.65 -2.68
N LEU A 694 23.76 -15.41 -1.71
CA LEU A 694 24.35 -16.66 -1.24
C LEU A 694 23.30 -17.75 -0.99
N ASP A 695 23.73 -19.01 -1.11
CA ASP A 695 23.08 -20.17 -0.52
C ASP A 695 24.05 -20.78 0.49
N ILE A 696 23.68 -20.82 1.76
CA ILE A 696 24.53 -21.26 2.86
C ILE A 696 23.88 -22.46 3.52
N THR A 697 24.64 -23.55 3.69
CA THR A 697 24.25 -24.68 4.53
C THR A 697 25.25 -24.82 5.67
N ALA A 698 24.77 -25.03 6.89
CA ALA A 698 25.61 -25.13 8.08
C ALA A 698 25.08 -26.19 9.05
N GLU A 699 26.01 -26.95 9.62
CA GLU A 699 25.77 -27.90 10.70
C GLU A 699 26.55 -27.47 11.94
N PHE A 700 25.95 -27.60 13.11
CA PHE A 700 26.52 -27.24 14.41
C PHE A 700 26.40 -28.42 15.38
N GLU A 701 27.49 -28.64 16.11
CA GLU A 701 27.57 -29.60 17.21
C GLU A 701 27.98 -28.85 18.48
N ILE A 702 27.21 -29.04 19.55
CA ILE A 702 27.55 -28.52 20.89
C ILE A 702 28.36 -29.60 21.60
N ASP A 703 29.43 -29.19 22.29
CA ASP A 703 30.23 -30.10 23.11
C ASP A 703 29.38 -30.75 24.22
N GLU A 704 29.21 -32.08 24.16
CA GLU A 704 28.35 -32.85 25.07
C GLU A 704 28.82 -32.80 26.53
N GLU A 705 30.13 -32.59 26.78
CA GLU A 705 30.67 -32.51 28.15
C GLU A 705 30.01 -31.37 28.94
N ILE A 706 29.62 -30.28 28.26
CA ILE A 706 29.01 -29.10 28.86
C ILE A 706 27.54 -29.34 29.24
N LEU A 707 26.79 -30.11 28.43
CA LEU A 707 25.37 -30.40 28.67
C LEU A 707 25.12 -31.08 30.02
N GLY A 708 26.05 -31.97 30.42
CA GLY A 708 26.01 -32.68 31.70
C GLY A 708 26.37 -31.83 32.92
N THR A 709 27.15 -30.75 32.75
CA THR A 709 27.63 -29.90 33.84
C THR A 709 26.80 -28.65 34.10
N LEU A 710 25.94 -28.27 33.16
CA LEU A 710 25.11 -27.06 33.24
C LEU A 710 24.10 -27.12 34.37
N LYS A 711 24.17 -26.13 35.27
CA LYS A 711 23.24 -25.92 36.39
C LYS A 711 22.17 -24.87 36.09
N ASP A 712 22.46 -23.94 35.18
CA ASP A 712 21.56 -22.85 34.85
C ASP A 712 20.42 -23.34 33.95
N CYS A 713 19.20 -22.92 34.28
CA CYS A 713 17.98 -23.22 33.53
C CYS A 713 17.45 -21.92 32.91
N ASP A 714 16.96 -21.99 31.68
CA ASP A 714 16.46 -20.83 30.93
C ASP A 714 15.09 -21.12 30.31
N GLU A 715 14.12 -21.50 31.14
CA GLU A 715 12.77 -21.90 30.71
C GLU A 715 11.96 -20.78 30.05
N GLY A 716 12.37 -19.52 30.20
CA GLY A 716 11.65 -18.35 29.71
C GLY A 716 12.12 -17.79 28.37
N TYR A 717 13.08 -18.43 27.70
CA TYR A 717 13.61 -17.91 26.43
C TYR A 717 12.57 -17.95 25.31
N HIS A 718 12.45 -16.84 24.59
CA HIS A 718 11.67 -16.72 23.36
C HIS A 718 12.36 -15.73 22.43
N CYS A 719 12.54 -16.08 21.15
CA CYS A 719 13.24 -15.22 20.18
C CYS A 719 12.67 -13.78 20.17
N VAL A 720 11.35 -13.65 20.02
CA VAL A 720 10.64 -12.37 19.84
C VAL A 720 10.84 -11.38 20.99
N THR A 721 10.94 -11.87 22.23
CA THR A 721 11.09 -11.03 23.42
C THR A 721 12.51 -11.03 23.98
N SER A 722 13.44 -11.71 23.33
CA SER A 722 14.84 -11.76 23.74
C SER A 722 15.60 -10.48 23.37
N GLY A 723 16.79 -10.31 23.92
CA GLY A 723 17.77 -9.32 23.46
C GLY A 723 18.54 -9.75 22.19
N GLY A 724 18.02 -10.71 21.43
CA GLY A 724 18.59 -11.19 20.18
C GLY A 724 19.97 -11.80 20.35
N ALA A 725 20.84 -11.61 19.35
CA ALA A 725 22.21 -12.12 19.37
C ALA A 725 23.07 -11.50 20.48
N ALA A 726 22.64 -10.40 21.10
CA ALA A 726 23.33 -9.76 22.22
C ALA A 726 23.00 -10.38 23.59
N GLN A 727 21.85 -11.06 23.74
CA GLN A 727 21.50 -11.76 24.96
C GLN A 727 22.24 -13.09 25.03
N ARG A 728 23.27 -13.16 25.85
CA ARG A 728 24.09 -14.36 26.03
C ARG A 728 23.44 -15.34 27.00
N GLY A 729 23.48 -16.61 26.64
CA GLY A 729 23.12 -17.75 27.49
C GLY A 729 24.20 -18.83 27.46
N ALA A 730 24.01 -19.87 28.26
CA ALA A 730 25.00 -20.94 28.39
C ALA A 730 25.24 -21.70 27.08
N LEU A 731 24.17 -21.96 26.32
CA LEU A 731 24.19 -22.76 25.09
C LEU A 731 23.73 -21.96 23.86
N GLY A 732 23.96 -20.65 23.84
CA GLY A 732 23.59 -19.80 22.72
C GLY A 732 23.64 -18.32 23.06
N PRO A 733 23.46 -17.43 22.08
CA PRO A 733 23.15 -17.74 20.68
C PRO A 733 24.40 -18.09 19.87
N PHE A 734 24.27 -18.96 18.87
CA PHE A 734 25.32 -19.26 17.89
C PHE A 734 24.74 -19.53 16.50
N GLY A 735 25.47 -19.14 15.45
CA GLY A 735 24.98 -19.23 14.08
C GLY A 735 25.75 -18.34 13.12
N LEU A 736 25.03 -17.69 12.21
CA LEU A 736 25.59 -16.84 11.15
C LEU A 736 25.25 -15.37 11.39
N LEU A 737 26.16 -14.47 11.05
CA LEU A 737 25.88 -13.05 10.84
C LEU A 737 25.94 -12.80 9.34
N VAL A 738 24.79 -12.52 8.73
CA VAL A 738 24.62 -12.28 7.30
C VAL A 738 24.28 -10.81 7.06
N LEU A 739 24.58 -10.32 5.85
CA LEU A 739 24.40 -8.91 5.45
C LEU A 739 24.96 -7.96 6.52
N ALA A 740 26.18 -8.26 6.98
CA ALA A 740 26.86 -7.51 8.02
C ALA A 740 27.96 -6.64 7.41
N ASP A 741 28.25 -5.49 8.01
CA ASP A 741 29.42 -4.69 7.62
C ASP A 741 30.67 -5.14 8.39
N GLU A 742 31.86 -4.74 7.92
CA GLU A 742 33.14 -5.14 8.54
C GLU A 742 33.22 -4.79 10.03
N SER A 743 32.60 -3.69 10.46
CA SER A 743 32.61 -3.26 11.86
C SER A 743 31.51 -3.89 12.73
N LEU A 744 30.63 -4.71 12.14
CA LEU A 744 29.44 -5.28 12.79
C LEU A 744 28.51 -4.21 13.39
N SER A 745 28.50 -3.01 12.81
CA SER A 745 27.56 -1.94 13.14
C SER A 745 26.15 -2.27 12.62
N GLU A 746 26.08 -2.86 11.44
CA GLU A 746 24.92 -3.51 10.85
C GLU A 746 25.21 -5.01 10.73
N GLN A 747 24.25 -5.84 11.11
CA GLN A 747 24.32 -7.30 11.02
C GLN A 747 22.92 -7.90 11.18
N THR A 748 22.67 -9.01 10.48
CA THR A 748 21.46 -9.80 10.63
C THR A 748 21.82 -11.20 11.12
N PRO A 749 21.78 -11.47 12.44
CA PRO A 749 22.03 -12.81 12.97
C PRO A 749 20.92 -13.81 12.62
N VAL A 750 21.30 -14.99 12.15
CA VAL A 750 20.44 -16.19 12.07
C VAL A 750 21.07 -17.27 12.93
N TYR A 751 20.38 -17.70 13.98
CA TYR A 751 21.03 -18.48 15.04
C TYR A 751 20.14 -19.50 15.73
N PHE A 752 20.81 -20.46 16.36
CA PHE A 752 20.22 -21.36 17.33
C PHE A 752 20.47 -20.86 18.76
N TYR A 753 19.48 -21.12 19.62
CA TYR A 753 19.60 -20.98 21.06
C TYR A 753 19.04 -22.22 21.73
N VAL A 754 19.83 -22.92 22.54
CA VAL A 754 19.36 -24.12 23.25
C VAL A 754 19.11 -23.76 24.72
N ALA A 755 17.86 -23.84 25.15
CA ALA A 755 17.50 -23.65 26.55
C ALA A 755 17.42 -24.99 27.27
N LYS A 756 17.90 -25.05 28.52
CA LYS A 756 17.74 -26.21 29.40
C LYS A 756 16.57 -25.96 30.35
N GLY A 757 15.61 -26.87 30.36
CA GLY A 757 14.48 -26.89 31.29
C GLY A 757 14.88 -27.37 32.68
N THR A 758 14.04 -27.09 33.68
CA THR A 758 14.21 -27.55 35.07
C THR A 758 14.10 -29.07 35.22
N ASP A 759 13.40 -29.71 34.28
CA ASP A 759 13.32 -31.17 34.14
C ASP A 759 14.55 -31.78 33.44
N GLY A 760 15.50 -30.95 33.01
CA GLY A 760 16.70 -31.34 32.26
C GLY A 760 16.47 -31.50 30.76
N SER A 761 15.26 -31.28 30.26
CA SER A 761 14.97 -31.31 28.82
C SER A 761 15.66 -30.16 28.09
N LEU A 762 16.04 -30.39 26.83
CA LEU A 762 16.60 -29.35 25.98
C LEU A 762 15.54 -28.87 25.00
N LYS A 763 15.41 -27.55 24.91
CA LYS A 763 14.50 -26.87 23.98
C LYS A 763 15.31 -25.99 23.05
N SER A 764 15.29 -26.33 21.77
CA SER A 764 16.02 -25.59 20.73
C SER A 764 15.11 -24.52 20.13
N PHE A 765 15.66 -23.31 19.98
CA PHE A 765 15.04 -22.18 19.31
C PHE A 765 15.85 -21.83 18.07
N PHE A 766 15.16 -21.44 17.01
CA PHE A 766 15.74 -20.90 15.79
C PHE A 766 15.22 -19.48 15.61
N CYS A 767 16.14 -18.51 15.48
CA CYS A 767 15.80 -17.09 15.48
C CYS A 767 16.50 -16.35 14.33
N ALA A 768 15.84 -15.31 13.82
CA ALA A 768 16.42 -14.31 12.93
C ALA A 768 16.26 -12.93 13.59
N ASP A 769 17.38 -12.26 13.85
CA ASP A 769 17.44 -11.01 14.60
C ASP A 769 17.67 -9.83 13.65
N GLU A 770 16.65 -8.99 13.45
CA GLU A 770 16.78 -7.82 12.60
C GLU A 770 17.12 -6.56 13.40
N SER A 771 17.27 -6.64 14.73
CA SER A 771 17.40 -5.49 15.64
C SER A 771 18.54 -4.54 15.28
N ARG A 772 19.60 -5.07 14.68
CA ARG A 772 20.77 -4.33 14.17
C ARG A 772 21.01 -4.55 12.67
N SER A 773 19.99 -4.93 11.91
CA SER A 773 20.11 -5.17 10.46
C SER A 773 20.36 -3.89 9.65
N SER A 774 20.09 -2.72 10.21
CA SER A 774 20.22 -1.43 9.54
C SER A 774 20.42 -0.29 10.55
N GLU A 775 21.06 0.81 10.15
CA GLU A 775 21.08 2.09 10.90
C GLU A 775 19.87 2.99 10.59
N ALA A 776 19.07 2.67 9.56
CA ALA A 776 17.88 3.43 9.19
C ALA A 776 16.82 3.40 10.31
N ASN A 777 16.14 4.52 10.56
CA ASN A 777 15.15 4.63 11.66
C ASN A 777 13.71 4.34 11.23
N ASP A 778 13.48 4.22 9.92
CA ASP A 778 12.20 4.08 9.24
C ASP A 778 11.99 2.67 8.67
N VAL A 779 12.70 1.69 9.22
CA VAL A 779 12.55 0.26 8.93
C VAL A 779 12.19 -0.50 10.20
N LEU A 780 11.27 -1.45 10.10
CA LEU A 780 10.96 -2.37 11.19
C LEU A 780 12.12 -3.33 11.39
N LYS A 781 12.48 -3.59 12.65
CA LYS A 781 13.62 -4.44 13.04
C LYS A 781 13.26 -5.44 14.14
N PRO A 782 12.21 -6.27 13.94
CA PRO A 782 11.82 -7.28 14.91
C PRO A 782 12.85 -8.40 15.05
N ILE A 783 12.67 -9.23 16.07
CA ILE A 783 13.33 -10.53 16.15
C ILE A 783 12.26 -11.58 15.86
N TYR A 784 12.48 -12.38 14.84
CA TYR A 784 11.63 -13.50 14.48
C TYR A 784 12.17 -14.80 15.06
N GLY A 785 11.28 -15.79 15.21
CA GLY A 785 11.69 -17.14 15.52
C GLY A 785 10.70 -17.92 16.33
N SER A 786 11.02 -19.20 16.48
CA SER A 786 10.20 -20.17 17.20
C SER A 786 11.07 -21.33 17.67
N THR A 787 10.44 -22.26 18.37
CA THR A 787 11.05 -23.53 18.72
C THR A 787 11.24 -24.39 17.47
N VAL A 788 12.29 -25.20 17.46
CA VAL A 788 12.54 -26.18 16.41
C VAL A 788 12.76 -27.55 17.04
N THR A 789 12.05 -28.55 16.51
CA THR A 789 12.22 -29.93 16.97
C THR A 789 13.54 -30.48 16.46
N VAL A 790 14.43 -30.86 17.37
CA VAL A 790 15.70 -31.55 17.10
C VAL A 790 15.60 -32.91 17.76
N LEU A 791 15.71 -33.98 16.98
CA LEU A 791 15.58 -35.34 17.50
C LEU A 791 16.92 -35.86 18.02
N GLU A 792 16.87 -36.87 18.88
CA GLU A 792 18.06 -37.50 19.44
C GLU A 792 19.03 -37.96 18.32
N GLY A 793 20.31 -37.59 18.45
CA GLY A 793 21.34 -37.88 17.46
C GLY A 793 21.36 -36.97 16.23
N GLU A 794 20.41 -36.03 16.09
CA GLU A 794 20.48 -35.00 15.05
C GLU A 794 21.42 -33.86 15.46
N LYS A 795 22.26 -33.43 14.52
CA LYS A 795 22.96 -32.14 14.64
C LYS A 795 21.98 -30.99 14.47
N LEU A 796 22.40 -29.80 14.89
CA LEU A 796 21.70 -28.56 14.58
C LEU A 796 22.08 -28.12 13.17
N THR A 797 21.11 -28.06 12.25
CA THR A 797 21.34 -27.77 10.83
C THR A 797 20.52 -26.57 10.41
N MET A 798 21.11 -25.65 9.66
CA MET A 798 20.40 -24.57 9.00
C MET A 798 20.80 -24.45 7.52
N ARG A 799 19.87 -23.97 6.71
CA ARG A 799 20.14 -23.39 5.38
C ARG A 799 19.69 -21.94 5.38
N VAL A 800 20.47 -21.03 4.81
CA VAL A 800 20.14 -19.61 4.70
C VAL A 800 20.36 -19.17 3.26
N LEU A 801 19.29 -18.73 2.60
CA LEU A 801 19.33 -18.02 1.34
C LEU A 801 19.45 -16.54 1.64
N VAL A 802 20.44 -15.88 1.05
CA VAL A 802 20.65 -14.43 1.15
C VAL A 802 20.46 -13.87 -0.25
N ASP A 803 19.56 -12.90 -0.41
CA ASP A 803 19.33 -12.23 -1.69
C ASP A 803 19.01 -10.75 -1.45
N HIS A 804 20.08 -9.95 -1.33
CA HIS A 804 20.02 -8.50 -1.10
C HIS A 804 19.18 -8.10 0.12
N SER A 805 17.89 -7.81 -0.07
CA SER A 805 16.99 -7.33 0.99
C SER A 805 16.13 -8.42 1.63
N VAL A 806 16.27 -9.68 1.18
CA VAL A 806 15.52 -10.81 1.72
C VAL A 806 16.46 -11.91 2.21
N LEU A 807 16.08 -12.55 3.32
CA LEU A 807 16.70 -13.78 3.79
C LEU A 807 15.63 -14.84 4.00
N GLU A 808 15.85 -16.05 3.51
CA GLU A 808 15.01 -17.20 3.81
C GLU A 808 15.84 -18.25 4.55
N SER A 809 15.46 -18.59 5.77
CA SER A 809 16.23 -19.47 6.64
C SER A 809 15.43 -20.69 7.07
N PHE A 810 16.07 -21.86 7.03
CA PHE A 810 15.44 -23.18 7.18
C PHE A 810 16.22 -24.00 8.22
N ALA A 811 15.59 -24.34 9.34
CA ALA A 811 16.21 -25.19 10.37
C ALA A 811 15.72 -26.65 10.29
N GLN A 812 16.62 -27.58 10.63
CA GLN A 812 16.37 -29.03 10.68
C GLN A 812 15.71 -29.58 9.40
N GLY A 813 16.25 -29.21 8.23
CA GLY A 813 15.68 -29.62 6.94
C GLY A 813 14.31 -29.02 6.64
N GLY A 814 14.02 -27.83 7.20
CA GLY A 814 12.79 -27.10 6.91
C GLY A 814 11.62 -27.34 7.86
N ARG A 815 11.87 -27.89 9.06
CA ARG A 815 10.85 -27.99 10.13
C ARG A 815 10.41 -26.63 10.63
N THR A 816 11.34 -25.69 10.71
CA THR A 816 11.09 -24.29 11.08
C THR A 816 11.71 -23.39 10.01
N CYS A 817 10.89 -22.51 9.43
CA CYS A 817 11.33 -21.55 8.43
C CYS A 817 11.13 -20.12 8.95
N ILE A 818 12.04 -19.21 8.60
CA ILE A 818 11.95 -17.80 8.93
C ILE A 818 12.39 -16.98 7.72
N THR A 819 11.51 -16.11 7.25
CA THR A 819 11.77 -15.16 6.18
C THR A 819 11.92 -13.75 6.74
N SER A 820 13.01 -13.08 6.43
CA SER A 820 13.36 -11.76 6.93
C SER A 820 13.50 -10.75 5.80
N ARG A 821 13.18 -9.49 6.09
CA ARG A 821 13.36 -8.36 5.16
C ARG A 821 14.20 -7.30 5.83
N VAL A 822 15.36 -7.01 5.25
CA VAL A 822 16.36 -6.11 5.82
C VAL A 822 16.85 -5.09 4.81
N TYR A 823 17.19 -3.89 5.29
CA TYR A 823 17.65 -2.78 4.44
C TYR A 823 18.88 -2.11 5.08
N PRO A 824 20.04 -2.80 5.12
CA PRO A 824 21.27 -2.20 5.62
C PRO A 824 21.62 -0.93 4.83
N THR A 825 22.23 0.04 5.50
CA THR A 825 22.67 1.32 4.91
C THR A 825 24.15 1.34 4.55
N LYS A 826 24.93 0.40 5.11
CA LYS A 826 26.37 0.23 4.92
C LYS A 826 26.71 -1.14 4.34
N ALA A 827 26.09 -2.20 4.86
CA ALA A 827 26.31 -3.56 4.37
C ALA A 827 25.53 -3.82 3.06
N ILE A 828 25.96 -3.19 1.97
CA ILE A 828 25.32 -3.28 0.64
C ILE A 828 26.36 -3.74 -0.38
N ASP A 829 25.95 -4.62 -1.30
CA ASP A 829 26.79 -5.14 -2.38
C ASP A 829 28.15 -5.68 -1.88
N GLU A 830 29.26 -5.14 -2.39
CA GLU A 830 30.63 -5.58 -2.09
C GLU A 830 31.06 -5.34 -0.63
N GLU A 831 30.36 -4.44 0.08
CA GLU A 831 30.62 -4.12 1.49
C GLU A 831 29.97 -5.11 2.45
N THR A 832 29.08 -5.97 1.95
CA THR A 832 28.52 -7.07 2.74
C THR A 832 29.63 -8.06 3.13
N LYS A 833 29.56 -8.56 4.36
CA LYS A 833 30.41 -9.61 4.92
C LYS A 833 29.55 -10.71 5.54
N LEU A 834 30.15 -11.89 5.65
CA LEU A 834 29.58 -13.08 6.30
C LEU A 834 30.46 -13.48 7.48
N PHE A 835 29.83 -13.78 8.62
CA PHE A 835 30.54 -14.27 9.80
C PHE A 835 29.88 -15.51 10.38
N LEU A 836 30.69 -16.40 10.94
CA LEU A 836 30.28 -17.43 11.88
C LEU A 836 30.44 -16.86 13.29
N PHE A 837 29.47 -17.08 14.19
CA PHE A 837 29.58 -16.59 15.56
C PHE A 837 29.10 -17.60 16.60
N ASN A 838 29.69 -17.50 17.79
CA ASN A 838 29.23 -18.17 18.99
C ASN A 838 29.26 -17.18 20.15
N ASN A 839 28.10 -16.64 20.53
CA ASN A 839 27.99 -15.70 21.66
C ASN A 839 27.51 -16.38 22.96
N ALA A 840 27.55 -17.71 23.03
CA ALA A 840 27.31 -18.44 24.27
C ALA A 840 28.31 -18.03 25.37
N THR A 841 27.97 -18.26 26.64
CA THR A 841 28.87 -18.03 27.78
C THR A 841 29.72 -19.24 28.12
N GLU A 842 29.24 -20.44 27.83
CA GLU A 842 29.90 -21.70 28.22
C GLU A 842 30.13 -22.63 27.03
N ALA A 843 29.11 -22.86 26.21
CA ALA A 843 29.17 -23.83 25.10
C ALA A 843 30.24 -23.49 24.08
N LYS A 844 31.16 -24.42 23.88
CA LYS A 844 31.91 -24.52 22.62
C LYS A 844 31.02 -25.21 21.60
N ASN A 845 31.09 -24.75 20.36
CA ASN A 845 30.47 -25.47 19.25
C ASN A 845 31.48 -25.70 18.13
N THR A 846 31.20 -26.72 17.34
CA THR A 846 31.92 -27.01 16.12
C THR A 846 30.95 -26.82 14.95
N ALA A 847 31.34 -26.04 13.95
CA ALA A 847 30.53 -25.77 12.78
C ALA A 847 31.17 -26.34 11.51
N SER A 848 30.34 -26.91 10.63
CA SER A 848 30.72 -27.24 9.26
C SER A 848 29.77 -26.55 8.30
N LEU A 849 30.31 -25.86 7.29
CA LEU A 849 29.54 -25.03 6.39
C LEU A 849 29.90 -25.30 4.93
N LYS A 850 28.90 -25.20 4.06
CA LYS A 850 29.08 -25.09 2.62
C LYS A 850 28.30 -23.90 2.10
N ILE A 851 29.00 -23.02 1.41
CA ILE A 851 28.49 -21.73 0.94
C ILE A 851 28.66 -21.69 -0.58
N TRP A 852 27.60 -21.31 -1.28
CA TRP A 852 27.63 -21.06 -2.72
C TRP A 852 27.33 -19.59 -2.99
N GLN A 853 28.07 -18.99 -3.92
CA GLN A 853 27.61 -17.79 -4.59
C GLN A 853 26.45 -18.15 -5.53
N MET A 854 25.47 -17.25 -5.62
CA MET A 854 24.29 -17.45 -6.45
C MET A 854 24.29 -16.46 -7.62
N ASP A 855 24.03 -16.94 -8.83
CA ASP A 855 23.80 -16.11 -10.01
C ASP A 855 22.39 -15.47 -9.96
N SER A 856 22.19 -14.44 -10.78
CA SER A 856 20.85 -13.91 -11.03
C SER A 856 19.97 -14.94 -11.75
N ALA A 857 18.67 -14.92 -11.47
CA ALA A 857 17.70 -15.71 -12.22
C ALA A 857 17.36 -15.11 -13.61
N TYR A 858 17.89 -13.92 -13.94
CA TYR A 858 17.64 -13.19 -15.18
C TYR A 858 16.14 -13.08 -15.52
N ILE A 859 15.32 -12.65 -14.56
CA ILE A 859 13.87 -12.50 -14.76
C ILE A 859 13.62 -11.42 -15.82
N HIS A 860 13.02 -11.80 -16.95
CA HIS A 860 12.91 -10.93 -18.13
C HIS A 860 11.59 -10.14 -18.16
N SER A 861 11.70 -8.85 -18.49
CA SER A 861 10.55 -8.01 -18.81
C SER A 861 9.87 -8.41 -20.13
N PRO A 862 8.58 -8.07 -20.34
CA PRO A 862 7.84 -8.43 -21.56
C PRO A 862 8.48 -7.91 -22.85
N ASN A 863 9.24 -6.80 -22.74
CA ASN A 863 9.85 -6.09 -23.86
C ASN A 863 11.29 -6.52 -24.18
N GLU A 864 11.90 -7.41 -23.39
CA GLU A 864 13.22 -7.96 -23.70
C GLU A 864 13.08 -9.16 -24.65
N VAL A 865 12.95 -8.87 -25.94
CA VAL A 865 13.22 -9.86 -26.99
C VAL A 865 14.73 -9.94 -27.16
N LYS A 866 15.36 -11.00 -26.65
CA LYS A 866 16.64 -11.44 -27.22
C LYS A 866 16.38 -12.54 -28.25
N VAL A 867 16.78 -12.21 -29.47
CA VAL A 867 16.93 -13.09 -30.65
C VAL A 867 17.87 -14.25 -30.34
#